data_AF-A0A8H3DFC8-F1
#
_entry.id   AF-A0A8H3DFC8-F1
#
_cell.length_a   1.000
_cell.length_b   1.000
_cell.length_c   1.000
_cell.angle_alpha   90.00
_cell.angle_beta   90.00
_cell.angle_gamma   90.00
#
_symmetry.space_group_name_H-M   'P 1'
#
loop_
_entity.id
_entity.type
_entity.pdbx_description
1 polymer ?
#
loop_
_entity_poly.entity_id
_entity_poly.type
_entity_poly.pdbx_seq_one_letter_code
_entity_poly.pdbx_strand_id
1 'polypeptide(L)'
;MSSDPKPAPNTDPQTQSENLDGVRALEEAIAGINSALTRSGEELSEQDLAKVLKQLEAAEGVADDVEGKLDDLLRNLGGTDIVRKTASARRYSTAPPAAKSSNLPLLLGVGGLLGIGAYIYADKQEAKPKVPLVSALDKDNFKEFAVKRVEPYNHNTAKFTLELPPGQATLLPVSGLVYVKASESDPNAPRDKKGATIGRPYTPISDAGQEGEVTFMIKRYDTGKLTPYIHNLKPGDKISVKGPIVKRQWKNNEFEQVAMIAGGSGMQVTLKPSDSLVLTNSQILHHALAQPEDKTKFKLLFGNVSPADILLKEEFEQLKAKHGDRFEIVHIVDKGDKDWTGLTGFITKDVLKKEIAPASLGDKVMVFICGPPAQVDAIAGMFHNSGLGSGEIACRVIRTARKLGVKTVAVYSEVDRDALHVKMADEAYCIGPAPSSESYLRMDKIIDVAKRSGAQAVHPGYGFLSENAIFAQQLADAGLTFIGPPASAIVAMASKSESKDIMTRAGVPCVPGYHGSDQSPAKLLSEAKSIGFPVLIKAVLGGGGKGMKIAYSATEFEEALESAQREAAKSFGDSRVLVEKYIERPRHVEVQVFGDTKGDVVSLWERDCSVQRRHQKIIEEAPAPGLSEDVRRDLGEKAVAAAKAVGYVGAGTVEFIFDNDTQQFYFMEMNTRLQVEHPITEMITQQDLVQWQLEVASGNPLPLKQHEIPQIGHAFEARIYAENPRNNFMPDVGPLLHLTTPAPSESVRLEDGFEAGSHIEVFYDPLIAKLVVHGRDRTEALRILRKALEEYHVVGLSTNIEFLHALASHSAFVRAEVETGFIKKYHDELFPPIAEPAPELLAQAALFVALRDQPILTAGSSTSPWTTLSARRFGGDLHERRIVFQHESLGEAPLTATVTSTSPSNFKVQIITPTTDRTFENVSARLAAGSSTGLECTLENALRRTTIVPQAPAGVGLSTAAERLHIFHGGVKTVLSIPPPKWLLSLGNDLAKNVGGGSIRAPMPSVVVEVKVRVGDTVKKGDAVVVLESMKTETVLRAAVDGTIENVGCTAGEMVEEGRELVGIQTKAVDEQ
;
A
#
# COMPACT_ATOMS: atom_id res chain seq x y z
N MET A 1 54.20 -26.23 -56.96
CA MET A 1 54.43 -25.61 -58.28
C MET A 1 53.16 -24.89 -58.71
N SER A 2 53.31 -23.84 -59.51
CA SER A 2 52.23 -23.05 -60.12
C SER A 2 51.28 -23.88 -60.99
N SER A 3 50.01 -23.46 -61.08
CA SER A 3 49.48 -22.76 -62.29
C SER A 3 47.93 -22.75 -62.33
N ASP A 4 47.36 -21.57 -62.05
CA ASP A 4 46.39 -20.83 -62.89
C ASP A 4 45.05 -21.42 -63.40
N PRO A 5 44.05 -20.55 -63.70
CA PRO A 5 42.66 -20.82 -63.28
C PRO A 5 41.64 -20.92 -64.43
N LYS A 6 40.35 -21.03 -64.07
CA LYS A 6 39.18 -20.88 -64.97
C LYS A 6 38.23 -19.78 -64.49
N PRO A 7 37.44 -19.15 -65.39
CA PRO A 7 36.95 -17.79 -65.20
C PRO A 7 35.59 -17.68 -64.48
N ALA A 8 35.35 -16.48 -63.92
CA ALA A 8 34.07 -16.07 -63.34
C ALA A 8 33.09 -15.52 -64.40
N PRO A 9 31.77 -15.53 -64.14
CA PRO A 9 30.78 -14.80 -64.91
C PRO A 9 30.43 -13.42 -64.28
N ASN A 10 30.16 -12.45 -65.16
CA ASN A 10 29.76 -11.05 -64.90
C ASN A 10 28.95 -10.74 -63.63
N THR A 11 29.35 -9.65 -62.96
CA THR A 11 28.49 -8.77 -62.15
C THR A 11 28.25 -7.44 -62.86
N ASP A 12 27.10 -6.82 -62.62
CA ASP A 12 26.59 -5.63 -63.31
C ASP A 12 27.34 -4.34 -62.90
N PRO A 13 27.82 -3.48 -63.83
CA PRO A 13 28.55 -2.26 -63.48
C PRO A 13 27.77 -1.21 -62.67
N GLN A 14 26.43 -1.21 -62.70
CA GLN A 14 25.65 -0.15 -62.02
C GLN A 14 25.69 -0.23 -60.48
N THR A 15 25.94 -1.40 -59.89
CA THR A 15 25.95 -1.57 -58.41
C THR A 15 27.28 -1.21 -57.74
N GLN A 16 28.32 -0.85 -58.50
CA GLN A 16 29.61 -0.41 -57.92
C GLN A 16 29.76 1.11 -57.80
N SER A 17 29.05 1.93 -58.58
CA SER A 17 29.14 3.40 -58.41
C SER A 17 28.35 3.90 -57.21
N GLU A 18 27.14 3.38 -56.98
CA GLU A 18 26.27 3.82 -55.87
C GLU A 18 26.90 3.53 -54.49
N ASN A 19 27.70 2.47 -54.36
CA ASN A 19 28.39 2.12 -53.11
C ASN A 19 29.61 3.01 -52.79
N LEU A 20 30.20 3.68 -53.78
CA LEU A 20 31.37 4.57 -53.55
C LEU A 20 30.96 5.99 -53.12
N ASP A 21 29.82 6.49 -53.64
CA ASP A 21 29.30 7.80 -53.25
C ASP A 21 28.79 7.80 -51.79
N GLY A 22 28.20 6.69 -51.32
CA GLY A 22 27.74 6.54 -49.94
C GLY A 22 28.87 6.63 -48.89
N VAL A 23 29.99 5.94 -49.13
CA VAL A 23 31.17 6.00 -48.24
C VAL A 23 31.75 7.41 -48.20
N ARG A 24 31.86 8.06 -49.36
CA ARG A 24 32.42 9.41 -49.45
C ARG A 24 31.55 10.45 -48.77
N ALA A 25 30.22 10.33 -48.86
CA ALA A 25 29.29 11.18 -48.12
C ALA A 25 29.41 11.00 -46.59
N LEU A 26 29.66 9.76 -46.14
CA LEU A 26 29.88 9.47 -44.72
C LEU A 26 31.21 10.05 -44.21
N GLU A 27 32.30 9.94 -44.97
CA GLU A 27 33.60 10.54 -44.61
C GLU A 27 33.55 12.07 -44.60
N GLU A 28 32.85 12.71 -45.54
CA GLU A 28 32.63 14.17 -45.53
C GLU A 28 31.77 14.62 -44.33
N ALA A 29 30.75 13.84 -43.94
CA ALA A 29 29.93 14.13 -42.75
C ALA A 29 30.74 14.02 -41.43
N ILE A 30 31.52 12.95 -41.26
CA ILE A 30 32.39 12.74 -40.10
C ILE A 30 33.46 13.85 -40.00
N ALA A 31 34.06 14.24 -41.13
CA ALA A 31 35.01 15.36 -41.17
C ALA A 31 34.37 16.70 -40.76
N GLY A 32 33.12 16.95 -41.18
CA GLY A 32 32.36 18.14 -40.79
C GLY A 32 32.13 18.24 -39.28
N ILE A 33 31.77 17.13 -38.64
CA ILE A 33 31.50 17.08 -37.18
C ILE A 33 32.78 17.26 -36.38
N ASN A 34 33.87 16.59 -36.76
CA ASN A 34 35.17 16.80 -36.13
C ASN A 34 35.67 18.26 -36.29
N SER A 35 35.38 18.91 -37.43
CA SER A 35 35.68 20.34 -37.61
C SER A 35 34.76 21.28 -36.82
N ALA A 36 33.56 20.86 -36.43
CA ALA A 36 32.66 21.64 -35.57
C ALA A 36 33.14 21.56 -34.11
N LEU A 37 33.36 20.34 -33.61
CA LEU A 37 33.83 20.06 -32.25
C LEU A 37 35.17 20.76 -31.93
N THR A 38 36.05 20.92 -32.92
CA THR A 38 37.35 21.60 -32.73
C THR A 38 37.32 23.13 -32.85
N ARG A 39 36.19 23.76 -33.21
CA ARG A 39 36.14 25.22 -33.49
C ARG A 39 35.23 26.07 -32.60
N SER A 40 34.19 25.53 -31.96
CA SER A 40 33.24 26.35 -31.16
C SER A 40 33.12 25.99 -29.69
N GLY A 41 33.38 24.73 -29.28
CA GLY A 41 33.20 24.31 -27.88
C GLY A 41 31.74 24.29 -27.41
N GLU A 42 30.79 24.16 -28.34
CA GLU A 42 29.36 23.96 -28.07
C GLU A 42 28.98 22.47 -28.11
N GLU A 43 27.98 22.06 -27.32
CA GLU A 43 27.42 20.70 -27.36
C GLU A 43 26.58 20.48 -28.63
N LEU A 44 26.69 19.27 -29.21
CA LEU A 44 25.91 18.87 -30.40
C LEU A 44 24.42 18.71 -30.05
N SER A 45 23.53 19.20 -30.91
CA SER A 45 22.09 19.03 -30.71
C SER A 45 21.63 17.59 -31.01
N GLU A 46 20.54 17.14 -30.37
CA GLU A 46 19.92 15.85 -30.70
C GLU A 46 19.53 15.73 -32.19
N GLN A 47 19.21 16.85 -32.86
CA GLN A 47 18.89 16.84 -34.29
C GLN A 47 20.12 16.56 -35.16
N ASP A 48 21.31 17.03 -34.76
CA ASP A 48 22.56 16.75 -35.47
C ASP A 48 22.97 15.27 -35.28
N LEU A 49 22.87 14.77 -34.04
CA LEU A 49 23.11 13.36 -33.71
C LEU A 49 22.14 12.41 -34.44
N ALA A 50 20.85 12.75 -34.50
CA ALA A 50 19.85 12.00 -35.26
C ALA A 50 20.13 12.02 -36.77
N LYS A 51 20.69 13.10 -37.31
CA LYS A 51 21.09 13.20 -38.73
C LYS A 51 22.23 12.23 -39.06
N VAL A 52 23.22 12.12 -38.18
CA VAL A 52 24.36 11.21 -38.31
C VAL A 52 23.91 9.76 -38.21
N LEU A 53 23.08 9.43 -37.22
CA LEU A 53 22.50 8.09 -37.08
C LEU A 53 21.73 7.68 -38.34
N LYS A 54 20.92 8.58 -38.90
CA LYS A 54 20.16 8.31 -40.14
C LYS A 54 21.03 8.17 -41.40
N GLN A 55 22.22 8.78 -41.41
CA GLN A 55 23.22 8.57 -42.46
C GLN A 55 24.02 7.27 -42.28
N LEU A 56 24.25 6.84 -41.03
CA LEU A 56 24.83 5.53 -40.72
C LEU A 56 23.87 4.38 -41.05
N GLU A 57 22.59 4.50 -40.70
CA GLU A 57 21.53 3.55 -41.09
C GLU A 57 21.40 3.41 -42.62
N ALA A 58 21.60 4.51 -43.36
CA ALA A 58 21.60 4.49 -44.82
C ALA A 58 22.88 3.88 -45.44
N ALA A 59 23.93 3.65 -44.63
CA ALA A 59 25.20 3.04 -45.05
C ALA A 59 25.30 1.54 -44.67
N GLU A 60 24.27 0.94 -44.07
CA GLU A 60 24.23 -0.50 -43.76
C GLU A 60 24.32 -1.34 -45.04
N GLY A 61 25.54 -1.87 -45.30
CA GLY A 61 25.85 -2.67 -46.48
C GLY A 61 27.30 -2.52 -46.98
N VAL A 62 28.05 -1.52 -46.50
CA VAL A 62 29.39 -1.20 -47.05
C VAL A 62 30.54 -1.44 -46.08
N ALA A 63 31.21 -2.58 -46.27
CA ALA A 63 32.58 -2.96 -45.85
C ALA A 63 32.98 -2.90 -44.36
N ASP A 64 33.70 -3.95 -43.92
CA ASP A 64 34.11 -4.22 -42.53
C ASP A 64 35.04 -3.17 -41.86
N ASP A 65 35.43 -2.08 -42.54
CA ASP A 65 36.37 -1.06 -42.05
C ASP A 65 35.67 0.17 -41.41
N VAL A 66 34.33 0.17 -41.35
CA VAL A 66 33.52 1.23 -40.72
C VAL A 66 33.46 1.07 -39.19
N GLU A 67 33.43 -0.16 -38.67
CA GLU A 67 33.34 -0.45 -37.23
C GLU A 67 34.51 0.18 -36.45
N GLY A 68 35.74 0.08 -36.96
CA GLY A 68 36.93 0.64 -36.31
C GLY A 68 36.92 2.18 -36.24
N LYS A 69 36.47 2.85 -37.30
CA LYS A 69 36.36 4.32 -37.35
C LYS A 69 35.25 4.84 -36.42
N LEU A 70 34.15 4.08 -36.26
CA LEU A 70 33.06 4.43 -35.36
C LEU A 70 33.50 4.33 -33.88
N ASP A 71 34.25 3.29 -33.53
CA ASP A 71 34.74 3.06 -32.16
C ASP A 71 35.72 4.16 -31.70
N ASP A 72 36.57 4.67 -32.60
CA ASP A 72 37.43 5.84 -32.34
C ASP A 72 36.64 7.16 -32.22
N LEU A 73 35.55 7.34 -33.00
CA LEU A 73 34.67 8.50 -32.86
C LEU A 73 33.97 8.52 -31.49
N LEU A 74 33.46 7.37 -31.06
CA LEU A 74 32.79 7.18 -29.77
C LEU A 74 33.71 7.43 -28.57
N ARG A 75 35.01 7.09 -28.69
CA ARG A 75 36.02 7.38 -27.66
C ARG A 75 36.33 8.87 -27.55
N ASN A 76 36.36 9.59 -28.68
CA ASN A 76 36.62 11.03 -28.70
C ASN A 76 35.42 11.88 -28.23
N LEU A 77 34.20 11.34 -28.27
CA LEU A 77 32.96 12.03 -27.88
C LEU A 77 32.66 12.04 -26.36
N GLY A 78 33.57 11.57 -25.50
CA GLY A 78 33.54 11.93 -24.08
C GLY A 78 32.38 11.38 -23.23
N GLY A 79 31.85 10.18 -23.53
CA GLY A 79 31.18 9.34 -22.54
C GLY A 79 29.89 9.86 -21.90
N THR A 80 28.91 10.32 -22.71
CA THR A 80 27.55 10.62 -22.23
C THR A 80 26.64 9.38 -22.23
N ASP A 81 25.84 9.22 -21.17
CA ASP A 81 25.05 7.99 -20.89
C ASP A 81 23.96 7.63 -21.92
N ILE A 82 23.63 8.56 -22.83
CA ILE A 82 22.61 8.36 -23.88
C ILE A 82 23.04 7.24 -24.85
N VAL A 83 24.33 7.13 -25.19
CA VAL A 83 24.81 6.16 -26.18
C VAL A 83 24.87 4.73 -25.62
N ARG A 84 25.08 4.56 -24.30
CA ARG A 84 25.11 3.23 -23.66
C ARG A 84 23.74 2.56 -23.61
N LYS A 85 22.64 3.32 -23.63
CA LYS A 85 21.28 2.77 -23.54
C LYS A 85 20.77 2.16 -24.86
N THR A 86 21.33 2.54 -26.00
CA THR A 86 20.92 2.02 -27.32
C THR A 86 21.67 0.74 -27.71
N ALA A 87 22.89 0.53 -27.21
CA ALA A 87 23.74 -0.61 -27.57
C ALA A 87 23.36 -1.96 -26.92
N SER A 88 22.36 -2.01 -26.02
CA SER A 88 21.93 -3.22 -25.31
C SER A 88 20.64 -3.84 -25.84
N ALA A 89 20.02 -3.27 -26.89
CA ALA A 89 18.78 -3.76 -27.47
C ALA A 89 19.01 -4.80 -28.60
N ARG A 90 18.45 -6.00 -28.41
CA ARG A 90 18.24 -7.10 -29.39
C ARG A 90 19.41 -8.09 -29.66
N ARG A 91 19.41 -9.16 -28.87
CA ARG A 91 19.51 -10.57 -29.34
C ARG A 91 18.31 -11.30 -28.68
N TYR A 92 17.46 -12.11 -29.32
CA TYR A 92 17.63 -13.00 -30.46
C TYR A 92 16.39 -13.03 -31.38
N SER A 93 16.57 -13.43 -32.64
CA SER A 93 15.50 -13.86 -33.56
C SER A 93 15.48 -15.39 -33.66
N THR A 94 14.30 -16.02 -33.66
CA THR A 94 14.11 -17.41 -34.12
C THR A 94 12.80 -17.59 -34.89
N ALA A 95 12.87 -17.40 -36.21
CA ALA A 95 11.99 -18.07 -37.16
C ALA A 95 12.83 -19.16 -37.90
N PRO A 96 12.23 -20.27 -38.36
CA PRO A 96 12.97 -21.53 -38.54
C PRO A 96 13.80 -21.58 -39.83
N PRO A 97 14.98 -22.26 -39.81
CA PRO A 97 15.75 -22.51 -41.02
C PRO A 97 15.13 -23.63 -41.87
N ALA A 98 15.13 -23.45 -43.19
CA ALA A 98 14.66 -24.46 -44.14
C ALA A 98 15.63 -25.64 -44.24
N ALA A 99 15.09 -26.86 -44.32
CA ALA A 99 15.89 -28.08 -44.43
C ALA A 99 16.49 -28.26 -45.84
N LYS A 100 17.76 -28.67 -45.90
CA LYS A 100 18.37 -29.33 -47.08
C LYS A 100 18.98 -30.68 -46.66
N SER A 101 18.81 -31.65 -47.54
CA SER A 101 19.05 -33.08 -47.32
C SER A 101 20.51 -33.53 -47.52
N SER A 102 20.95 -34.58 -46.83
CA SER A 102 21.08 -35.94 -47.41
C SER A 102 22.06 -36.86 -46.66
N ASN A 103 21.63 -38.11 -46.39
CA ASN A 103 22.39 -39.33 -46.69
C ASN A 103 21.50 -40.59 -46.49
N LEU A 104 21.39 -41.36 -47.56
CA LEU A 104 20.76 -42.71 -47.70
C LEU A 104 21.91 -43.77 -47.57
N PRO A 105 21.74 -45.12 -47.73
CA PRO A 105 20.53 -45.91 -48.01
C PRO A 105 20.35 -47.30 -47.33
N LEU A 106 19.10 -47.79 -47.29
CA LEU A 106 18.61 -49.13 -47.73
C LEU A 106 17.07 -49.16 -47.53
N LEU A 107 16.14 -49.24 -48.50
CA LEU A 107 15.91 -49.99 -49.75
C LEU A 107 14.96 -51.19 -49.56
N LEU A 108 13.68 -50.97 -49.93
CA LEU A 108 12.62 -51.90 -50.42
C LEU A 108 11.24 -51.23 -50.18
N GLY A 109 10.36 -50.98 -51.17
CA GLY A 109 10.47 -51.04 -52.63
C GLY A 109 9.09 -50.90 -53.31
N VAL A 110 9.02 -50.20 -54.47
CA VAL A 110 7.96 -50.25 -55.52
C VAL A 110 6.52 -49.84 -55.12
N GLY A 111 5.82 -48.89 -55.78
CA GLY A 111 6.15 -47.98 -56.90
C GLY A 111 4.88 -47.23 -57.43
N GLY A 112 5.05 -46.11 -58.16
CA GLY A 112 3.98 -45.34 -58.85
C GLY A 112 3.10 -44.46 -57.93
N LEU A 113 3.17 -43.12 -57.82
CA LEU A 113 3.56 -41.99 -58.68
C LEU A 113 2.44 -41.48 -59.65
N LEU A 114 2.17 -40.17 -59.58
CA LEU A 114 1.28 -39.29 -60.39
C LEU A 114 -0.24 -39.34 -60.08
N GLY A 115 -0.97 -38.22 -59.96
CA GLY A 115 -0.55 -36.81 -59.90
C GLY A 115 -1.61 -35.80 -60.41
N ILE A 116 -1.68 -34.63 -59.77
CA ILE A 116 -2.22 -33.34 -60.30
C ILE A 116 -3.75 -33.18 -60.47
N GLY A 117 -4.37 -32.43 -59.55
CA GLY A 117 -5.05 -31.14 -59.81
C GLY A 117 -6.37 -31.05 -60.62
N ALA A 118 -7.49 -30.86 -59.90
CA ALA A 118 -8.66 -29.99 -60.22
C ALA A 118 -9.53 -29.93 -58.94
N TYR A 119 -9.88 -28.81 -58.31
CA TYR A 119 -10.76 -27.70 -58.74
C TYR A 119 -12.13 -28.14 -59.29
N ILE A 120 -13.09 -28.35 -58.38
CA ILE A 120 -14.59 -28.31 -58.46
C ILE A 120 -15.03 -28.43 -56.97
N TYR A 121 -15.51 -27.41 -56.28
CA TYR A 121 -16.84 -26.74 -56.32
C TYR A 121 -18.02 -27.63 -55.88
N ALA A 122 -18.82 -27.09 -54.94
CA ALA A 122 -19.91 -27.74 -54.17
C ALA A 122 -19.46 -28.83 -53.17
N ASP A 123 -19.99 -28.90 -51.93
CA ASP A 123 -21.19 -28.25 -51.42
C ASP A 123 -20.91 -27.29 -50.22
N LYS A 124 -21.52 -26.11 -50.27
CA LYS A 124 -21.55 -25.16 -49.14
C LYS A 124 -22.77 -25.50 -48.28
N GLN A 125 -22.56 -26.24 -47.19
CA GLN A 125 -23.29 -25.85 -45.98
C GLN A 125 -22.63 -24.58 -45.46
N GLU A 126 -23.28 -23.44 -45.72
CA GLU A 126 -22.91 -22.20 -45.03
C GLU A 126 -23.16 -22.41 -43.54
N ALA A 127 -22.06 -22.60 -42.80
CA ALA A 127 -22.05 -22.36 -41.37
C ALA A 127 -22.52 -20.90 -41.21
N LYS A 128 -23.77 -20.71 -40.78
CA LYS A 128 -24.33 -19.39 -40.50
C LYS A 128 -23.30 -18.60 -39.70
N PRO A 129 -23.00 -17.34 -40.06
CA PRO A 129 -22.08 -16.54 -39.27
C PRO A 129 -22.59 -16.56 -37.83
N LYS A 130 -21.82 -17.20 -36.93
CA LYS A 130 -22.15 -17.21 -35.52
C LYS A 130 -22.17 -15.75 -35.08
N VAL A 131 -23.36 -15.26 -34.73
CA VAL A 131 -23.50 -13.97 -34.07
C VAL A 131 -22.53 -13.97 -32.89
N PRO A 132 -21.66 -12.96 -32.73
CA PRO A 132 -20.72 -12.94 -31.62
C PRO A 132 -21.49 -13.08 -30.31
N LEU A 133 -21.15 -14.10 -29.53
CA LEU A 133 -21.78 -14.32 -28.23
C LEU A 133 -21.61 -13.07 -27.38
N VAL A 134 -22.66 -12.67 -26.68
CA VAL A 134 -22.62 -11.53 -25.75
C VAL A 134 -22.44 -12.05 -24.33
N SER A 135 -21.70 -11.33 -23.48
CA SER A 135 -21.59 -11.68 -22.06
C SER A 135 -22.96 -11.53 -21.39
N ALA A 136 -23.46 -12.63 -20.83
CA ALA A 136 -24.64 -12.61 -19.97
C ALA A 136 -24.40 -11.84 -18.66
N LEU A 137 -23.15 -11.90 -18.18
CA LEU A 137 -22.73 -11.31 -16.92
C LEU A 137 -22.60 -9.78 -17.01
N ASP A 138 -22.64 -9.11 -15.85
CA ASP A 138 -22.40 -7.69 -15.67
C ASP A 138 -21.35 -7.53 -14.56
N LYS A 139 -20.30 -6.74 -14.79
CA LYS A 139 -19.17 -6.59 -13.87
C LYS A 139 -19.57 -5.82 -12.60
N ASP A 140 -20.42 -4.83 -12.77
CA ASP A 140 -20.67 -3.79 -11.79
C ASP A 140 -21.98 -4.06 -11.02
N ASN A 141 -22.98 -4.62 -11.71
CA ASN A 141 -24.32 -4.93 -11.20
C ASN A 141 -24.59 -6.42 -11.01
N PHE A 142 -25.47 -6.76 -10.08
CA PHE A 142 -26.02 -8.12 -9.97
C PHE A 142 -27.18 -8.31 -10.96
N LYS A 143 -27.13 -9.40 -11.73
CA LYS A 143 -28.23 -9.87 -12.57
C LYS A 143 -28.83 -11.14 -11.96
N GLU A 144 -30.16 -11.29 -12.02
CA GLU A 144 -30.82 -12.53 -11.60
C GLU A 144 -30.89 -13.53 -12.75
N PHE A 145 -30.51 -14.78 -12.47
CA PHE A 145 -30.62 -15.89 -13.40
C PHE A 145 -31.47 -17.00 -12.77
N ALA A 146 -32.31 -17.65 -13.59
CA ALA A 146 -33.11 -18.77 -13.14
C ALA A 146 -32.25 -20.04 -13.04
N VAL A 147 -32.46 -20.85 -12.01
CA VAL A 147 -31.93 -22.20 -11.93
C VAL A 147 -32.65 -23.05 -12.97
N LYS A 148 -31.90 -23.61 -13.92
CA LYS A 148 -32.41 -24.48 -14.99
C LYS A 148 -32.52 -25.93 -14.53
N ARG A 149 -31.52 -26.40 -13.80
CA ARG A 149 -31.47 -27.76 -13.20
C ARG A 149 -30.49 -27.83 -12.04
N VAL A 150 -30.78 -28.73 -11.10
CA VAL A 150 -29.90 -29.11 -9.99
C VAL A 150 -29.71 -30.62 -10.05
N GLU A 151 -28.46 -31.06 -10.15
CA GLU A 151 -28.10 -32.46 -10.38
C GLU A 151 -27.17 -32.94 -9.25
N PRO A 152 -27.54 -33.97 -8.46
CA PRO A 152 -26.66 -34.48 -7.41
C PRO A 152 -25.39 -35.10 -8.02
N TYR A 153 -24.22 -34.76 -7.47
CA TYR A 153 -22.92 -35.25 -7.93
C TYR A 153 -22.34 -36.30 -6.98
N ASN A 154 -22.38 -36.03 -5.68
CA ASN A 154 -22.06 -37.01 -4.63
C ASN A 154 -22.90 -36.72 -3.38
N HIS A 155 -22.63 -37.43 -2.27
CA HIS A 155 -23.37 -37.33 -1.02
C HIS A 155 -23.46 -35.93 -0.38
N ASN A 156 -22.61 -34.97 -0.80
CA ASN A 156 -22.62 -33.60 -0.27
C ASN A 156 -22.38 -32.51 -1.34
N THR A 157 -22.44 -32.82 -2.63
CA THR A 157 -22.13 -31.89 -3.73
C THR A 157 -23.13 -32.05 -4.86
N ALA A 158 -23.55 -30.94 -5.47
CA ALA A 158 -24.44 -30.93 -6.63
C ALA A 158 -23.97 -29.94 -7.69
N LYS A 159 -24.34 -30.21 -8.95
CA LYS A 159 -24.16 -29.31 -10.09
C LYS A 159 -25.41 -28.43 -10.23
N PHE A 160 -25.22 -27.11 -10.23
CA PHE A 160 -26.27 -26.11 -10.37
C PHE A 160 -26.09 -25.45 -11.73
N THR A 161 -27.03 -25.67 -12.64
CA THR A 161 -27.01 -25.01 -13.94
C THR A 161 -28.01 -23.87 -13.95
N LEU A 162 -27.56 -22.67 -14.28
CA LEU A 162 -28.38 -21.48 -14.46
C LEU A 162 -28.66 -21.26 -15.94
N GLU A 163 -29.85 -20.77 -16.25
CA GLU A 163 -30.23 -20.34 -17.59
C GLU A 163 -29.66 -18.94 -17.88
N LEU A 164 -28.97 -18.80 -19.01
CA LEU A 164 -28.52 -17.51 -19.54
C LEU A 164 -29.44 -17.10 -20.68
N PRO A 165 -29.61 -15.79 -20.96
CA PRO A 165 -30.43 -15.35 -22.07
C PRO A 165 -29.95 -15.92 -23.43
N PRO A 166 -30.85 -16.19 -24.39
CA PRO A 166 -30.46 -16.68 -25.72
C PRO A 166 -29.45 -15.76 -26.42
N GLY A 167 -28.47 -16.34 -27.13
CA GLY A 167 -27.36 -15.59 -27.73
C GLY A 167 -26.28 -15.13 -26.74
N GLN A 168 -26.38 -15.49 -25.46
CA GLN A 168 -25.44 -15.07 -24.41
C GLN A 168 -24.72 -16.26 -23.77
N ALA A 169 -23.45 -16.03 -23.41
CA ALA A 169 -22.59 -16.96 -22.71
C ALA A 169 -21.91 -16.24 -21.53
N THR A 170 -21.16 -16.95 -20.68
CA THR A 170 -20.47 -16.28 -19.56
C THR A 170 -19.26 -15.46 -20.00
N LEU A 171 -18.57 -15.92 -21.06
CA LEU A 171 -17.35 -15.32 -21.62
C LEU A 171 -16.28 -14.98 -20.56
N LEU A 172 -16.21 -15.79 -19.50
CA LEU A 172 -15.18 -15.65 -18.48
C LEU A 172 -13.80 -15.88 -19.09
N PRO A 173 -12.82 -14.99 -18.87
CA PRO A 173 -11.43 -15.29 -19.22
C PRO A 173 -10.90 -16.41 -18.30
N VAL A 174 -9.77 -17.00 -18.66
CA VAL A 174 -9.12 -18.05 -17.87
C VAL A 174 -8.83 -17.53 -16.44
N SER A 175 -9.29 -18.26 -15.42
CA SER A 175 -9.32 -17.88 -14.00
C SER A 175 -10.29 -16.76 -13.59
N GLY A 176 -11.16 -16.34 -14.51
CA GLY A 176 -12.29 -15.46 -14.22
C GLY A 176 -13.36 -16.17 -13.37
N LEU A 177 -13.91 -15.44 -12.41
CA LEU A 177 -14.94 -15.94 -11.49
C LEU A 177 -16.17 -15.04 -11.48
N VAL A 178 -17.26 -15.51 -10.86
CA VAL A 178 -18.47 -14.73 -10.62
C VAL A 178 -18.86 -14.72 -9.15
N TYR A 179 -19.40 -13.59 -8.68
CA TYR A 179 -19.98 -13.48 -7.35
C TYR A 179 -21.44 -13.93 -7.40
N VAL A 180 -21.75 -15.05 -6.74
CA VAL A 180 -23.10 -15.62 -6.67
C VAL A 180 -23.70 -15.32 -5.30
N LYS A 181 -24.89 -14.73 -5.27
CA LYS A 181 -25.58 -14.23 -4.08
C LYS A 181 -27.01 -14.75 -4.05
N ALA A 182 -27.55 -15.00 -2.85
CA ALA A 182 -28.97 -15.31 -2.70
C ALA A 182 -29.83 -14.18 -3.30
N SER A 183 -30.95 -14.55 -3.92
CA SER A 183 -31.84 -13.62 -4.64
C SER A 183 -32.32 -12.53 -3.70
N GLU A 184 -32.26 -11.26 -4.12
CA GLU A 184 -32.87 -10.18 -3.33
C GLU A 184 -34.41 -10.24 -3.33
N SER A 185 -34.98 -10.82 -4.40
CA SER A 185 -36.42 -11.05 -4.54
C SER A 185 -36.98 -12.16 -3.65
N ASP A 186 -36.13 -13.00 -3.03
CA ASP A 186 -36.57 -14.10 -2.17
C ASP A 186 -36.64 -13.63 -0.71
N PRO A 187 -37.83 -13.61 -0.08
CA PRO A 187 -37.99 -13.18 1.32
C PRO A 187 -37.29 -14.12 2.32
N ASN A 188 -37.01 -15.38 1.93
CA ASN A 188 -36.31 -16.37 2.75
C ASN A 188 -34.80 -16.41 2.48
N ALA A 189 -34.28 -15.53 1.61
CA ALA A 189 -32.86 -15.46 1.31
C ALA A 189 -32.01 -15.23 2.58
N PRO A 190 -30.92 -15.99 2.79
CA PRO A 190 -30.07 -15.82 3.97
C PRO A 190 -29.40 -14.45 3.96
N ARG A 191 -29.64 -13.67 5.02
CA ARG A 191 -29.06 -12.33 5.22
C ARG A 191 -27.97 -12.31 6.28
N ASP A 192 -27.05 -11.36 6.14
CA ASP A 192 -26.00 -11.07 7.12
C ASP A 192 -26.51 -10.21 8.29
N LYS A 193 -25.63 -9.86 9.24
CA LYS A 193 -25.99 -9.03 10.41
C LYS A 193 -26.35 -7.58 10.05
N LYS A 194 -26.19 -7.15 8.79
CA LYS A 194 -26.58 -5.82 8.27
C LYS A 194 -27.82 -5.89 7.37
N GLY A 195 -28.45 -7.05 7.21
CA GLY A 195 -29.64 -7.24 6.39
C GLY A 195 -29.38 -7.48 4.89
N ALA A 196 -28.12 -7.51 4.45
CA ALA A 196 -27.76 -7.78 3.06
C ALA A 196 -27.80 -9.29 2.75
N THR A 197 -28.26 -9.67 1.56
CA THR A 197 -28.27 -11.08 1.13
C THR A 197 -26.85 -11.62 1.00
N ILE A 198 -26.60 -12.83 1.51
CA ILE A 198 -25.26 -13.43 1.54
C ILE A 198 -24.88 -13.93 0.14
N GLY A 199 -23.63 -13.69 -0.26
CA GLY A 199 -23.05 -14.22 -1.50
C GLY A 199 -21.59 -14.61 -1.35
N ARG A 200 -21.07 -15.33 -2.34
CA ARG A 200 -19.68 -15.80 -2.42
C ARG A 200 -19.22 -15.89 -3.89
N PRO A 201 -17.91 -15.72 -4.16
CA PRO A 201 -17.35 -16.00 -5.47
C PRO A 201 -17.25 -17.50 -5.78
N TYR A 202 -17.76 -17.89 -6.96
CA TYR A 202 -17.69 -19.22 -7.56
C TYR A 202 -17.10 -19.15 -8.96
N THR A 203 -16.54 -20.26 -9.43
CA THR A 203 -16.08 -20.44 -10.82
C THR A 203 -16.89 -21.54 -11.50
N PRO A 204 -17.42 -21.33 -12.71
CA PRO A 204 -18.13 -22.37 -13.47
C PRO A 204 -17.26 -23.56 -13.88
N ILE A 205 -17.90 -24.71 -14.08
CA ILE A 205 -17.34 -25.88 -14.78
C ILE A 205 -17.74 -25.96 -16.26
N SER A 206 -18.77 -25.21 -16.67
CA SER A 206 -19.13 -25.06 -18.08
C SER A 206 -18.09 -24.25 -18.85
N ASP A 207 -17.97 -24.49 -20.15
CA ASP A 207 -17.12 -23.68 -21.03
C ASP A 207 -17.56 -22.20 -20.98
N ALA A 208 -16.61 -21.27 -21.01
CA ALA A 208 -16.89 -19.84 -21.01
C ALA A 208 -17.75 -19.42 -22.21
N GLY A 209 -17.56 -20.07 -23.37
CA GLY A 209 -18.31 -19.88 -24.60
C GLY A 209 -19.59 -20.72 -24.71
N GLN A 210 -20.00 -21.43 -23.66
CA GLN A 210 -21.26 -22.18 -23.66
C GLN A 210 -22.46 -21.21 -23.67
N GLU A 211 -23.25 -21.27 -24.74
CA GLU A 211 -24.43 -20.43 -24.94
C GLU A 211 -25.64 -20.91 -24.11
N GLY A 212 -26.39 -19.98 -23.53
CA GLY A 212 -27.70 -20.23 -22.93
C GLY A 212 -27.70 -20.92 -21.56
N GLU A 213 -26.56 -21.38 -21.05
CA GLU A 213 -26.45 -21.89 -19.68
C GLU A 213 -25.03 -21.83 -19.10
N VAL A 214 -24.95 -21.81 -17.76
CA VAL A 214 -23.71 -21.88 -16.98
C VAL A 214 -23.87 -22.88 -15.83
N THR A 215 -22.88 -23.75 -15.62
CA THR A 215 -22.93 -24.77 -14.56
C THR A 215 -21.86 -24.53 -13.49
N PHE A 216 -22.26 -24.59 -12.22
CA PHE A 216 -21.38 -24.54 -11.04
C PHE A 216 -21.43 -25.88 -10.30
N MET A 217 -20.32 -26.34 -9.71
CA MET A 217 -20.34 -27.49 -8.80
C MET A 217 -20.14 -27.01 -7.36
N ILE A 218 -21.21 -27.11 -6.55
CA ILE A 218 -21.26 -26.48 -5.22
C ILE A 218 -21.41 -27.57 -4.15
N LYS A 219 -20.41 -27.64 -3.27
CA LYS A 219 -20.45 -28.50 -2.07
C LYS A 219 -21.32 -27.86 -0.99
N ARG A 220 -22.15 -28.68 -0.36
CA ARG A 220 -22.98 -28.32 0.79
C ARG A 220 -22.11 -28.29 2.06
N TYR A 221 -22.17 -27.17 2.76
CA TYR A 221 -21.65 -27.03 4.12
C TYR A 221 -22.83 -26.66 5.02
N ASP A 222 -23.27 -27.58 5.88
CA ASP A 222 -24.44 -27.37 6.74
C ASP A 222 -24.24 -26.30 7.81
N THR A 223 -22.99 -25.99 8.16
CA THR A 223 -22.62 -24.86 9.04
C THR A 223 -22.63 -23.50 8.35
N GLY A 224 -22.78 -23.46 7.02
CA GLY A 224 -22.86 -22.22 6.24
C GLY A 224 -24.30 -21.78 5.98
N LYS A 225 -24.55 -20.48 5.79
CA LYS A 225 -25.91 -19.98 5.45
C LYS A 225 -26.24 -20.06 3.96
N LEU A 226 -25.26 -19.82 3.08
CA LEU A 226 -25.48 -19.74 1.62
C LEU A 226 -25.56 -21.11 0.94
N THR A 227 -24.68 -22.06 1.29
CA THR A 227 -24.63 -23.35 0.59
C THR A 227 -25.85 -24.25 0.83
N PRO A 228 -26.46 -24.33 2.03
CA PRO A 228 -27.73 -25.02 2.21
C PRO A 228 -28.89 -24.31 1.51
N TYR A 229 -28.88 -22.98 1.46
CA TYR A 229 -29.85 -22.22 0.68
C TYR A 229 -29.78 -22.57 -0.82
N ILE A 230 -28.59 -22.52 -1.42
CA ILE A 230 -28.39 -22.90 -2.83
C ILE A 230 -28.82 -24.36 -3.07
N HIS A 231 -28.51 -25.28 -2.16
CA HIS A 231 -28.93 -26.69 -2.24
C HIS A 231 -30.43 -26.93 -2.08
N ASN A 232 -31.20 -25.95 -1.63
CA ASN A 232 -32.66 -26.02 -1.55
C ASN A 232 -33.36 -25.38 -2.76
N LEU A 233 -32.63 -24.71 -3.66
CA LEU A 233 -33.18 -24.12 -4.89
C LEU A 233 -33.67 -25.20 -5.86
N LYS A 234 -34.77 -24.91 -6.54
CA LYS A 234 -35.43 -25.76 -7.53
C LYS A 234 -35.37 -25.11 -8.92
N PRO A 235 -35.61 -25.87 -10.00
CA PRO A 235 -35.78 -25.29 -11.33
C PRO A 235 -36.84 -24.18 -11.34
N GLY A 236 -36.48 -23.00 -11.85
CA GLY A 236 -37.31 -21.79 -11.84
C GLY A 236 -36.99 -20.80 -10.70
N ASP A 237 -36.38 -21.24 -9.59
CA ASP A 237 -35.92 -20.33 -8.53
C ASP A 237 -34.76 -19.46 -9.04
N LYS A 238 -34.60 -18.27 -8.47
CA LYS A 238 -33.61 -17.29 -8.93
C LYS A 238 -32.38 -17.21 -8.03
N ILE A 239 -31.25 -16.83 -8.64
CA ILE A 239 -30.03 -16.50 -7.93
C ILE A 239 -29.35 -15.29 -8.58
N SER A 240 -28.76 -14.40 -7.78
CA SER A 240 -28.12 -13.18 -8.28
C SER A 240 -26.65 -13.43 -8.58
N VAL A 241 -26.18 -13.11 -9.78
CA VAL A 241 -24.79 -13.31 -10.22
C VAL A 241 -24.20 -11.99 -10.74
N LYS A 242 -22.94 -11.73 -10.38
CA LYS A 242 -22.15 -10.58 -10.84
C LYS A 242 -20.76 -11.02 -11.32
N GLY A 243 -20.27 -10.48 -12.43
CA GLY A 243 -18.93 -10.77 -12.97
C GLY A 243 -18.78 -10.39 -14.46
N PRO A 244 -17.64 -10.68 -15.10
CA PRO A 244 -16.47 -11.37 -14.57
C PRO A 244 -15.75 -10.57 -13.47
N ILE A 245 -15.26 -11.27 -12.46
CA ILE A 245 -14.19 -10.80 -11.58
C ILE A 245 -12.92 -11.51 -12.05
N VAL A 246 -11.90 -10.73 -12.41
CA VAL A 246 -10.63 -11.23 -12.96
C VAL A 246 -9.52 -10.63 -12.12
N LYS A 247 -8.73 -11.47 -11.44
CA LYS A 247 -7.60 -11.02 -10.60
C LYS A 247 -6.25 -11.02 -11.31
N ARG A 248 -6.08 -11.94 -12.25
CA ARG A 248 -4.89 -12.17 -13.07
C ARG A 248 -5.39 -12.90 -14.32
N GLN A 249 -4.78 -12.65 -15.47
CA GLN A 249 -4.99 -13.51 -16.64
C GLN A 249 -3.87 -14.56 -16.68
N TRP A 250 -4.19 -15.79 -17.08
CA TRP A 250 -3.17 -16.79 -17.35
C TRP A 250 -2.34 -16.39 -18.57
N LYS A 251 -1.01 -16.53 -18.48
CA LYS A 251 -0.07 -16.34 -19.60
C LYS A 251 0.73 -17.63 -19.76
N ASN A 252 0.70 -18.20 -20.95
CA ASN A 252 1.41 -19.45 -21.25
C ASN A 252 2.92 -19.27 -21.02
N ASN A 253 3.57 -20.24 -20.39
CA ASN A 253 5.00 -20.19 -20.01
C ASN A 253 5.40 -19.06 -19.03
N GLU A 254 4.47 -18.39 -18.34
CA GLU A 254 4.82 -17.38 -17.31
C GLU A 254 5.60 -18.00 -16.14
N PHE A 255 5.35 -19.28 -15.85
CA PHE A 255 6.02 -20.04 -14.78
C PHE A 255 6.59 -21.36 -15.31
N GLU A 256 7.75 -21.77 -14.83
CA GLU A 256 8.29 -23.11 -15.11
C GLU A 256 7.53 -24.18 -14.32
N GLN A 257 7.09 -23.85 -13.11
CA GLN A 257 6.30 -24.73 -12.25
C GLN A 257 5.19 -23.98 -11.49
N VAL A 258 4.06 -24.65 -11.32
CA VAL A 258 2.91 -24.22 -10.52
C VAL A 258 2.58 -25.32 -9.50
N ALA A 259 2.75 -25.03 -8.22
CA ALA A 259 2.21 -25.86 -7.15
C ALA A 259 0.78 -25.42 -6.82
N MET A 260 -0.10 -26.39 -6.57
CA MET A 260 -1.53 -26.16 -6.35
C MET A 260 -1.94 -26.91 -5.09
N ILE A 261 -2.54 -26.23 -4.12
CA ILE A 261 -2.90 -26.82 -2.82
C ILE A 261 -4.40 -26.62 -2.61
N ALA A 262 -5.16 -27.70 -2.66
CA ALA A 262 -6.62 -27.71 -2.61
C ALA A 262 -7.16 -28.39 -1.34
N GLY A 263 -8.23 -27.87 -0.74
CA GLY A 263 -8.91 -28.46 0.42
C GLY A 263 -10.44 -28.52 0.26
N GLY A 264 -11.03 -29.71 0.36
CA GLY A 264 -12.50 -29.89 0.35
C GLY A 264 -13.14 -29.57 -1.00
N SER A 265 -13.87 -28.45 -1.10
CA SER A 265 -14.36 -27.90 -2.39
C SER A 265 -13.47 -26.80 -2.97
N GLY A 266 -12.24 -26.68 -2.45
CA GLY A 266 -11.18 -25.75 -2.84
C GLY A 266 -10.62 -25.98 -4.25
N MET A 267 -11.51 -26.13 -5.22
CA MET A 267 -11.21 -26.03 -6.65
C MET A 267 -12.10 -25.00 -7.36
N GLN A 268 -13.14 -24.46 -6.69
CA GLN A 268 -14.12 -23.53 -7.29
C GLN A 268 -14.56 -22.36 -6.36
N VAL A 269 -13.97 -22.21 -5.16
CA VAL A 269 -14.42 -21.35 -4.03
C VAL A 269 -13.20 -21.01 -3.13
N THR A 270 -12.86 -19.80 -2.65
CA THR A 270 -13.43 -18.42 -2.70
C THR A 270 -12.31 -17.39 -2.35
N LEU A 271 -12.41 -16.14 -2.83
CA LEU A 271 -11.54 -14.96 -2.55
C LEU A 271 -11.64 -14.46 -1.07
N LYS A 272 -10.52 -14.05 -0.43
CA LYS A 272 -10.49 -13.34 0.88
C LYS A 272 -10.25 -11.83 0.67
N PRO A 273 -10.91 -10.90 1.40
CA PRO A 273 -10.68 -9.46 1.26
C PRO A 273 -9.42 -9.00 2.04
N SER A 274 -8.26 -9.46 1.58
CA SER A 274 -6.90 -9.02 1.99
C SER A 274 -5.88 -9.85 1.20
N ASP A 275 -5.16 -9.24 0.26
CA ASP A 275 -3.85 -9.61 -0.29
C ASP A 275 -3.44 -11.10 -0.22
N SER A 276 -4.19 -11.96 -0.93
CA SER A 276 -3.79 -13.35 -1.18
C SER A 276 -4.30 -13.81 -2.56
N LEU A 277 -3.41 -14.41 -3.34
CA LEU A 277 -3.67 -14.97 -4.67
C LEU A 277 -4.32 -16.36 -4.55
N VAL A 278 -5.64 -16.36 -4.30
CA VAL A 278 -6.50 -17.54 -4.44
C VAL A 278 -7.08 -17.53 -5.86
N LEU A 279 -6.53 -18.35 -6.75
CA LEU A 279 -7.05 -18.56 -8.11
C LEU A 279 -7.66 -19.96 -8.27
N THR A 280 -8.50 -20.13 -9.30
CA THR A 280 -9.23 -21.37 -9.52
C THR A 280 -8.42 -22.43 -10.25
N ASN A 281 -7.88 -23.35 -9.46
CA ASN A 281 -6.98 -24.43 -9.86
C ASN A 281 -7.39 -25.18 -11.15
N SER A 282 -8.65 -25.62 -11.27
CA SER A 282 -9.07 -26.48 -12.40
C SER A 282 -9.04 -25.76 -13.76
N GLN A 283 -9.59 -24.54 -13.88
CA GLN A 283 -9.66 -23.85 -15.17
C GLN A 283 -8.28 -23.49 -15.76
N ILE A 284 -7.35 -23.02 -14.91
CA ILE A 284 -5.98 -22.74 -15.31
C ILE A 284 -5.31 -24.03 -15.81
N LEU A 285 -5.45 -25.11 -15.05
CA LEU A 285 -4.85 -26.41 -15.39
C LEU A 285 -5.39 -26.96 -16.72
N HIS A 286 -6.71 -26.97 -16.93
CA HIS A 286 -7.29 -27.42 -18.20
C HIS A 286 -6.87 -26.54 -19.38
N HIS A 287 -6.80 -25.22 -19.20
CA HIS A 287 -6.37 -24.31 -20.27
C HIS A 287 -4.90 -24.53 -20.62
N ALA A 288 -3.99 -24.44 -19.64
CA ALA A 288 -2.55 -24.57 -19.86
C ALA A 288 -2.17 -25.95 -20.44
N LEU A 289 -2.77 -27.05 -19.93
CA LEU A 289 -2.50 -28.38 -20.47
C LEU A 289 -3.06 -28.60 -21.88
N ALA A 290 -4.15 -27.92 -22.25
CA ALA A 290 -4.71 -27.98 -23.61
C ALA A 290 -3.84 -27.27 -24.66
N GLN A 291 -3.06 -26.25 -24.26
CA GLN A 291 -2.15 -25.54 -25.16
C GLN A 291 -0.83 -26.33 -25.35
N PRO A 292 -0.45 -26.68 -26.60
CA PRO A 292 0.82 -27.37 -26.86
C PRO A 292 2.06 -26.51 -26.61
N GLU A 293 1.95 -25.19 -26.74
CA GLU A 293 3.03 -24.24 -26.56
C GLU A 293 3.32 -23.89 -25.09
N ASP A 294 2.38 -24.13 -24.17
CA ASP A 294 2.58 -23.92 -22.74
C ASP A 294 3.37 -25.08 -22.12
N LYS A 295 4.52 -24.80 -21.52
CA LYS A 295 5.42 -25.80 -20.93
C LYS A 295 5.40 -25.82 -19.40
N THR A 296 4.56 -25.01 -18.76
CA THR A 296 4.41 -24.99 -17.31
C THR A 296 4.08 -26.39 -16.75
N LYS A 297 4.78 -26.78 -15.69
CA LYS A 297 4.51 -28.02 -14.94
C LYS A 297 3.62 -27.74 -13.74
N PHE A 298 2.59 -28.55 -13.54
CA PHE A 298 1.62 -28.42 -12.46
C PHE A 298 1.73 -29.57 -11.46
N LYS A 299 1.69 -29.27 -10.16
CA LYS A 299 1.57 -30.28 -9.10
C LYS A 299 0.45 -29.94 -8.13
N LEU A 300 -0.56 -30.79 -8.05
CA LEU A 300 -1.75 -30.60 -7.21
C LEU A 300 -1.73 -31.50 -5.97
N LEU A 301 -1.70 -30.90 -4.78
CA LEU A 301 -1.99 -31.58 -3.51
C LEU A 301 -3.45 -31.33 -3.16
N PHE A 302 -4.27 -32.40 -3.11
CA PHE A 302 -5.72 -32.27 -2.84
C PHE A 302 -6.10 -33.02 -1.55
N GLY A 303 -6.45 -32.24 -0.52
CA GLY A 303 -6.89 -32.72 0.79
C GLY A 303 -8.42 -32.86 0.88
N ASN A 304 -8.91 -34.03 1.26
CA ASN A 304 -10.33 -34.36 1.41
C ASN A 304 -10.59 -35.09 2.75
N VAL A 305 -11.86 -35.20 3.18
CA VAL A 305 -12.18 -35.92 4.44
C VAL A 305 -12.20 -37.42 4.20
N SER A 306 -12.82 -37.88 3.11
CA SER A 306 -12.84 -39.29 2.69
C SER A 306 -12.57 -39.42 1.18
N PRO A 307 -12.29 -40.62 0.66
CA PRO A 307 -12.18 -40.85 -0.78
C PRO A 307 -13.46 -40.46 -1.56
N ALA A 308 -14.64 -40.56 -0.93
CA ALA A 308 -15.92 -40.14 -1.50
C ALA A 308 -16.13 -38.61 -1.57
N ASP A 309 -15.27 -37.82 -0.93
CA ASP A 309 -15.27 -36.35 -0.98
C ASP A 309 -14.44 -35.77 -2.13
N ILE A 310 -13.71 -36.60 -2.88
CA ILE A 310 -12.81 -36.14 -3.96
C ILE A 310 -13.64 -35.75 -5.18
N LEU A 311 -13.58 -34.47 -5.54
CA LEU A 311 -14.26 -33.93 -6.71
C LEU A 311 -13.39 -34.10 -7.97
N LEU A 312 -14.01 -34.40 -9.11
CA LEU A 312 -13.35 -34.59 -10.42
C LEU A 312 -12.22 -35.64 -10.44
N LYS A 313 -12.27 -36.65 -9.55
CA LYS A 313 -11.23 -37.68 -9.41
C LYS A 313 -10.87 -38.35 -10.74
N GLU A 314 -11.88 -38.81 -11.48
CA GLU A 314 -11.68 -39.49 -12.77
C GLU A 314 -11.09 -38.57 -13.83
N GLU A 315 -11.51 -37.30 -13.86
CA GLU A 315 -11.00 -36.29 -14.80
C GLU A 315 -9.53 -35.94 -14.52
N PHE A 316 -9.10 -35.88 -13.26
CA PHE A 316 -7.68 -35.67 -12.93
C PHE A 316 -6.80 -36.87 -13.21
N GLU A 317 -7.26 -38.10 -12.95
CA GLU A 317 -6.48 -39.28 -13.33
C GLU A 317 -6.39 -39.42 -14.87
N GLN A 318 -7.42 -39.01 -15.62
CA GLN A 318 -7.35 -38.89 -17.08
C GLN A 318 -6.37 -37.79 -17.53
N LEU A 319 -6.37 -36.60 -16.90
CA LEU A 319 -5.40 -35.54 -17.18
C LEU A 319 -3.96 -35.99 -16.88
N LYS A 320 -3.74 -36.68 -15.76
CA LYS A 320 -2.43 -37.24 -15.37
C LYS A 320 -1.98 -38.34 -16.32
N ALA A 321 -2.88 -39.21 -16.78
CA ALA A 321 -2.57 -40.22 -17.79
C ALA A 321 -2.21 -39.59 -19.15
N LYS A 322 -2.84 -38.46 -19.52
CA LYS A 322 -2.63 -37.76 -20.79
C LYS A 322 -1.44 -36.79 -20.79
N HIS A 323 -1.10 -36.21 -19.64
CA HIS A 323 -0.14 -35.11 -19.49
C HIS A 323 0.82 -35.32 -18.29
N GLY A 324 1.15 -36.58 -17.96
CA GLY A 324 1.99 -36.91 -16.79
C GLY A 324 3.43 -36.37 -16.81
N ASP A 325 3.87 -35.80 -17.92
CA ASP A 325 5.11 -35.03 -18.08
C ASP A 325 5.00 -33.59 -17.55
N ARG A 326 3.78 -33.03 -17.54
CA ARG A 326 3.43 -31.67 -17.11
C ARG A 326 2.45 -31.61 -15.94
N PHE A 327 1.83 -32.71 -15.50
CA PHE A 327 0.85 -32.70 -14.40
C PHE A 327 1.00 -33.89 -13.46
N GLU A 328 1.19 -33.58 -12.17
CA GLU A 328 1.16 -34.54 -11.07
C GLU A 328 0.01 -34.18 -10.09
N ILE A 329 -0.68 -35.19 -9.56
CA ILE A 329 -1.65 -35.03 -8.46
C ILE A 329 -1.38 -36.03 -7.34
N VAL A 330 -1.45 -35.51 -6.11
CA VAL A 330 -1.27 -36.21 -4.83
C VAL A 330 -2.54 -36.00 -4.00
N HIS A 331 -3.33 -37.06 -3.83
CA HIS A 331 -4.51 -37.03 -2.96
C HIS A 331 -4.14 -37.39 -1.52
N ILE A 332 -4.72 -36.64 -0.57
CA ILE A 332 -4.55 -36.79 0.87
C ILE A 332 -5.95 -36.87 1.50
N VAL A 333 -6.25 -37.90 2.30
CA VAL A 333 -7.56 -38.02 2.99
C VAL A 333 -7.40 -38.19 4.50
N ASP A 334 -8.22 -37.51 5.29
CA ASP A 334 -8.28 -37.68 6.75
C ASP A 334 -8.69 -39.12 7.13
N LYS A 335 -9.74 -39.64 6.47
CA LYS A 335 -10.37 -40.93 6.75
C LYS A 335 -10.36 -41.79 5.49
N GLY A 336 -9.26 -42.50 5.26
CA GLY A 336 -9.17 -43.53 4.22
C GLY A 336 -10.08 -44.72 4.52
N ASP A 337 -10.64 -45.32 3.47
CA ASP A 337 -11.25 -46.65 3.53
C ASP A 337 -10.16 -47.74 3.34
N LYS A 338 -10.57 -49.02 3.36
CA LYS A 338 -9.64 -50.15 3.30
C LYS A 338 -8.87 -50.25 1.98
N ASP A 339 -9.39 -49.62 0.93
CA ASP A 339 -8.85 -49.67 -0.44
C ASP A 339 -8.11 -48.37 -0.82
N TRP A 340 -7.94 -47.44 0.14
CA TRP A 340 -7.22 -46.18 -0.07
C TRP A 340 -5.70 -46.37 -0.19
N THR A 341 -5.16 -45.96 -1.34
CA THR A 341 -3.73 -46.09 -1.69
C THR A 341 -2.97 -44.75 -1.74
N GLY A 342 -3.66 -43.63 -1.48
CA GLY A 342 -3.04 -42.30 -1.39
C GLY A 342 -2.46 -41.99 -0.01
N LEU A 343 -2.14 -40.72 0.23
CA LEU A 343 -1.69 -40.28 1.55
C LEU A 343 -2.89 -40.19 2.53
N THR A 344 -2.63 -40.43 3.82
CA THR A 344 -3.64 -40.36 4.89
C THR A 344 -3.24 -39.31 5.92
N GLY A 345 -4.22 -38.54 6.43
CA GLY A 345 -4.03 -37.44 7.38
C GLY A 345 -4.27 -36.06 6.76
N PHE A 346 -3.49 -35.07 7.19
CA PHE A 346 -3.64 -33.66 6.81
C PHE A 346 -2.48 -33.17 5.93
N ILE A 347 -2.68 -32.06 5.22
CA ILE A 347 -1.61 -31.34 4.54
C ILE A 347 -0.75 -30.63 5.59
N THR A 348 0.33 -31.27 6.03
CA THR A 348 1.27 -30.71 7.03
C THR A 348 2.45 -30.00 6.39
N LYS A 349 3.21 -29.22 7.17
CA LYS A 349 4.46 -28.58 6.74
C LYS A 349 5.46 -29.57 6.14
N ASP A 350 5.51 -30.80 6.64
CA ASP A 350 6.45 -31.82 6.15
C ASP A 350 5.93 -32.53 4.89
N VAL A 351 4.60 -32.67 4.72
CA VAL A 351 4.01 -33.06 3.43
C VAL A 351 4.32 -32.00 2.36
N LEU A 352 4.17 -30.71 2.69
CA LEU A 352 4.52 -29.62 1.76
C LEU A 352 6.01 -29.64 1.39
N LYS A 353 6.92 -29.79 2.36
CA LYS A 353 8.36 -29.95 2.07
C LYS A 353 8.66 -31.17 1.20
N LYS A 354 8.04 -32.32 1.48
CA LYS A 354 8.28 -33.56 0.74
C LYS A 354 7.77 -33.50 -0.70
N GLU A 355 6.56 -32.96 -0.89
CA GLU A 355 5.85 -33.05 -2.16
C GLU A 355 6.08 -31.83 -3.08
N ILE A 356 6.45 -30.66 -2.54
CA ILE A 356 6.59 -29.40 -3.32
C ILE A 356 8.05 -28.90 -3.40
N ALA A 357 8.93 -29.19 -2.44
CA ALA A 357 10.32 -28.69 -2.47
C ALA A 357 11.21 -29.53 -3.41
N PRO A 358 12.22 -28.91 -4.04
CA PRO A 358 13.44 -28.55 -3.31
C PRO A 358 13.56 -27.06 -2.97
N ALA A 359 14.49 -26.72 -2.08
CA ALA A 359 14.86 -25.34 -1.80
C ALA A 359 15.42 -24.63 -3.07
N SER A 360 15.30 -23.29 -3.12
CA SER A 360 15.65 -22.37 -4.24
C SER A 360 14.56 -22.03 -5.28
N LEU A 361 13.28 -22.04 -4.88
CA LEU A 361 12.18 -21.50 -5.70
C LEU A 361 12.23 -19.97 -5.77
N GLY A 362 12.95 -19.43 -6.76
CA GLY A 362 12.88 -18.02 -7.16
C GLY A 362 11.68 -17.71 -8.07
N ASP A 363 11.72 -16.56 -8.74
CA ASP A 363 10.60 -15.88 -9.45
C ASP A 363 9.83 -16.71 -10.50
N LYS A 364 10.32 -17.89 -10.87
CA LYS A 364 9.74 -18.76 -11.91
C LYS A 364 8.77 -19.83 -11.41
N VAL A 365 8.47 -19.87 -10.12
CA VAL A 365 7.54 -20.85 -9.53
C VAL A 365 6.38 -20.16 -8.83
N MET A 366 5.15 -20.56 -9.15
CA MET A 366 3.91 -20.03 -8.58
C MET A 366 3.25 -21.05 -7.64
N VAL A 367 2.58 -20.58 -6.58
CA VAL A 367 1.82 -21.43 -5.66
C VAL A 367 0.38 -20.93 -5.55
N PHE A 368 -0.58 -21.73 -6.02
CA PHE A 368 -2.01 -21.48 -5.85
C PHE A 368 -2.56 -22.26 -4.65
N ILE A 369 -3.23 -21.56 -3.73
CA ILE A 369 -3.78 -22.14 -2.51
C ILE A 369 -5.29 -21.89 -2.51
N CYS A 370 -6.08 -22.95 -2.34
CA CYS A 370 -7.53 -22.88 -2.36
C CYS A 370 -8.13 -23.80 -1.28
N GLY A 371 -8.64 -23.21 -0.21
CA GLY A 371 -9.13 -23.94 0.95
C GLY A 371 -9.84 -23.01 1.95
N PRO A 372 -10.27 -23.51 3.12
CA PRO A 372 -10.83 -22.67 4.17
C PRO A 372 -9.79 -21.60 4.63
N PRO A 373 -10.24 -20.45 5.15
CA PRO A 373 -9.37 -19.36 5.60
C PRO A 373 -8.17 -19.80 6.43
N ALA A 374 -8.35 -20.72 7.40
CA ALA A 374 -7.27 -21.23 8.24
C ALA A 374 -6.17 -21.97 7.45
N GLN A 375 -6.50 -22.67 6.35
CA GLN A 375 -5.51 -23.32 5.49
C GLN A 375 -4.74 -22.29 4.66
N VAL A 376 -5.41 -21.25 4.15
CA VAL A 376 -4.73 -20.16 3.43
C VAL A 376 -3.80 -19.40 4.38
N ASP A 377 -4.29 -19.05 5.57
CA ASP A 377 -3.54 -18.28 6.58
C ASP A 377 -2.31 -19.05 7.09
N ALA A 378 -2.43 -20.37 7.27
CA ALA A 378 -1.33 -21.23 7.70
C ALA A 378 -0.23 -21.45 6.64
N ILE A 379 -0.54 -21.26 5.35
CA ILE A 379 0.40 -21.49 4.23
C ILE A 379 0.97 -20.16 3.71
N ALA A 380 0.17 -19.09 3.64
CA ALA A 380 0.60 -17.77 3.19
C ALA A 380 1.25 -16.92 4.30
N GLY A 381 1.02 -17.24 5.57
CA GLY A 381 1.51 -16.46 6.71
C GLY A 381 0.63 -15.26 7.05
N MET A 382 0.79 -14.72 8.27
CA MET A 382 0.00 -13.59 8.75
C MET A 382 0.73 -12.26 8.50
N PHE A 383 0.15 -11.40 7.67
CA PHE A 383 0.49 -9.97 7.64
C PHE A 383 -0.05 -9.27 8.91
N HIS A 384 0.70 -9.36 10.01
CA HIS A 384 0.68 -8.42 11.13
C HIS A 384 2.01 -8.56 11.88
N ASN A 385 2.89 -7.58 11.71
CA ASN A 385 4.01 -7.25 12.60
C ASN A 385 4.49 -5.85 12.17
N SER A 386 4.59 -4.92 13.11
CA SER A 386 5.04 -3.53 12.91
C SER A 386 6.46 -3.35 13.47
N GLY A 387 7.35 -2.57 12.82
CA GLY A 387 8.56 -1.89 13.36
C GLY A 387 9.88 -2.65 13.65
N LEU A 388 10.97 -2.43 12.89
CA LEU A 388 12.39 -2.58 13.30
C LEU A 388 13.22 -2.08 12.12
N GLY A 389 14.14 -1.17 12.38
CA GLY A 389 15.18 -0.79 11.42
C GLY A 389 14.77 0.07 10.22
N SER A 390 13.55 0.62 10.16
CA SER A 390 13.19 1.70 9.21
C SER A 390 12.40 2.82 9.91
N GLY A 391 12.43 4.03 9.34
CA GLY A 391 11.73 5.21 9.86
C GLY A 391 12.37 5.86 11.09
N GLU A 392 11.55 6.57 11.89
CA GLU A 392 12.02 7.48 12.95
C GLU A 392 12.89 6.80 14.01
N ILE A 393 12.54 5.57 14.42
CA ILE A 393 13.21 4.91 15.54
C ILE A 393 14.69 4.60 15.25
N ALA A 394 15.03 4.30 14.00
CA ALA A 394 16.41 4.17 13.60
C ALA A 394 17.15 5.52 13.71
N CYS A 395 16.52 6.62 13.27
CA CYS A 395 17.04 7.98 13.41
C CYS A 395 17.21 8.40 14.89
N ARG A 396 16.24 8.05 15.75
CA ARG A 396 16.27 8.24 17.22
C ARG A 396 17.46 7.53 17.86
N VAL A 397 17.70 6.26 17.52
CA VAL A 397 18.80 5.47 18.07
C VAL A 397 20.16 5.96 17.55
N ILE A 398 20.26 6.24 16.25
CA ILE A 398 21.49 6.76 15.62
C ILE A 398 21.90 8.11 16.24
N ARG A 399 20.95 9.02 16.52
CA ARG A 399 21.23 10.30 17.21
C ARG A 399 21.94 10.11 18.55
N THR A 400 21.46 9.20 19.40
CA THR A 400 22.10 8.93 20.70
C THR A 400 23.42 8.17 20.56
N ALA A 401 23.49 7.15 19.70
CA ALA A 401 24.74 6.43 19.45
C ALA A 401 25.85 7.38 18.98
N ARG A 402 25.56 8.26 18.01
CA ARG A 402 26.49 9.30 17.54
C ARG A 402 26.89 10.29 18.64
N LYS A 403 25.95 10.74 19.48
CA LYS A 403 26.23 11.60 20.65
C LYS A 403 27.23 10.97 21.63
N LEU A 404 27.22 9.64 21.75
CA LEU A 404 28.13 8.86 22.60
C LEU A 404 29.42 8.41 21.88
N GLY A 405 29.60 8.76 20.60
CA GLY A 405 30.74 8.31 19.79
C GLY A 405 30.69 6.84 19.37
N VAL A 406 29.53 6.18 19.51
CA VAL A 406 29.31 4.81 19.06
C VAL A 406 29.02 4.80 17.56
N LYS A 407 29.79 4.01 16.80
CA LYS A 407 29.56 3.81 15.36
C LYS A 407 28.23 3.12 15.10
N THR A 408 27.57 3.53 14.01
CA THR A 408 26.21 3.10 13.68
C THR A 408 26.15 2.34 12.36
N VAL A 409 25.49 1.19 12.39
CA VAL A 409 25.24 0.33 11.21
C VAL A 409 23.74 0.19 11.02
N ALA A 410 23.22 0.68 9.90
CA ALA A 410 21.83 0.51 9.51
C ALA A 410 21.62 -0.69 8.59
N VAL A 411 20.39 -1.19 8.57
CA VAL A 411 19.89 -2.12 7.55
C VAL A 411 18.70 -1.50 6.82
N TYR A 412 18.55 -1.81 5.53
CA TYR A 412 17.50 -1.22 4.70
C TYR A 412 16.92 -2.21 3.68
N SER A 413 15.63 -2.08 3.38
CA SER A 413 15.03 -2.76 2.23
C SER A 413 15.40 -2.06 0.92
N GLU A 414 15.15 -2.66 -0.23
CA GLU A 414 15.41 -2.03 -1.54
C GLU A 414 14.71 -0.67 -1.75
N VAL A 415 13.52 -0.46 -1.16
CA VAL A 415 12.78 0.82 -1.25
C VAL A 415 13.24 1.85 -0.20
N ASP A 416 13.80 1.41 0.93
CA ASP A 416 14.35 2.29 1.97
C ASP A 416 15.74 2.85 1.64
N ARG A 417 16.25 2.66 0.41
CA ARG A 417 17.61 3.04 0.00
C ARG A 417 17.95 4.51 0.30
N ASP A 418 16.99 5.40 0.08
CA ASP A 418 17.14 6.84 0.27
C ASP A 418 16.47 7.36 1.55
N ALA A 419 16.09 6.45 2.46
CA ALA A 419 15.47 6.78 3.74
C ALA A 419 16.45 7.53 4.67
N LEU A 420 15.91 8.36 5.57
CA LEU A 420 16.71 9.23 6.43
C LEU A 420 17.69 8.46 7.33
N HIS A 421 17.29 7.30 7.85
CA HIS A 421 18.15 6.49 8.71
C HIS A 421 19.35 5.88 7.97
N VAL A 422 19.23 5.64 6.67
CA VAL A 422 20.34 5.17 5.80
C VAL A 422 21.35 6.30 5.60
N LYS A 423 20.88 7.52 5.30
CA LYS A 423 21.72 8.72 5.20
C LYS A 423 22.39 9.08 6.54
N MET A 424 21.73 8.76 7.65
CA MET A 424 22.21 9.08 9.00
C MET A 424 23.22 8.08 9.57
N ALA A 425 23.25 6.82 9.13
CA ALA A 425 24.17 5.82 9.67
C ALA A 425 25.60 5.99 9.11
N ASP A 426 26.60 5.46 9.83
CA ASP A 426 27.99 5.48 9.36
C ASP A 426 28.27 4.37 8.33
N GLU A 427 27.52 3.26 8.41
CA GLU A 427 27.43 2.20 7.39
C GLU A 427 25.97 1.75 7.20
N ALA A 428 25.60 1.30 6.00
CA ALA A 428 24.26 0.78 5.73
C ALA A 428 24.26 -0.41 4.76
N TYR A 429 23.48 -1.44 5.07
CA TYR A 429 23.45 -2.69 4.30
C TYR A 429 22.03 -3.06 3.83
N CYS A 430 21.87 -3.34 2.54
CA CYS A 430 20.60 -3.81 2.00
C CYS A 430 20.34 -5.25 2.45
N ILE A 431 19.13 -5.51 2.96
CA ILE A 431 18.67 -6.82 3.45
C ILE A 431 17.55 -7.43 2.59
N GLY A 432 17.33 -6.92 1.37
CA GLY A 432 16.41 -7.50 0.38
C GLY A 432 15.17 -6.64 0.09
N PRO A 433 14.10 -7.24 -0.47
CA PRO A 433 12.99 -6.49 -1.04
C PRO A 433 12.11 -5.80 0.03
N ALA A 434 11.21 -4.94 -0.43
CA ALA A 434 10.35 -4.11 0.41
C ALA A 434 9.57 -4.86 1.52
N PRO A 435 8.94 -6.04 1.29
CA PRO A 435 8.14 -6.68 2.33
C PRO A 435 8.96 -7.07 3.56
N SER A 436 8.57 -6.59 4.75
CA SER A 436 9.32 -6.84 5.99
C SER A 436 9.52 -8.33 6.32
N SER A 437 8.62 -9.21 5.87
CA SER A 437 8.78 -10.67 5.97
C SER A 437 10.03 -11.22 5.26
N GLU A 438 10.54 -10.49 4.28
CA GLU A 438 11.67 -10.86 3.43
C GLU A 438 12.90 -9.97 3.65
N SER A 439 12.73 -8.83 4.31
CA SER A 439 13.78 -7.93 4.79
C SER A 439 13.84 -7.91 6.33
N TYR A 440 13.17 -6.97 7.00
CA TYR A 440 13.40 -6.65 8.41
C TYR A 440 13.04 -7.74 9.46
N LEU A 441 12.25 -8.75 9.09
CA LEU A 441 11.95 -9.92 9.93
C LEU A 441 12.93 -11.08 9.70
N ARG A 442 13.91 -10.92 8.78
CA ARG A 442 14.93 -11.94 8.48
C ARG A 442 16.11 -11.86 9.45
N MET A 443 15.92 -12.50 10.60
CA MET A 443 16.93 -12.72 11.64
C MET A 443 18.28 -13.14 11.05
N ASP A 444 18.27 -14.07 10.08
CA ASP A 444 19.44 -14.61 9.41
C ASP A 444 20.24 -13.53 8.66
N LYS A 445 19.56 -12.63 7.95
CA LYS A 445 20.20 -11.51 7.22
C LYS A 445 20.75 -10.45 8.18
N ILE A 446 20.03 -10.15 9.26
CA ILE A 446 20.48 -9.16 10.26
C ILE A 446 21.72 -9.67 11.00
N ILE A 447 21.76 -10.96 11.35
CA ILE A 447 22.93 -11.59 11.98
C ILE A 447 24.12 -11.66 11.01
N ASP A 448 23.90 -11.92 9.72
CA ASP A 448 24.95 -11.85 8.69
C ASP A 448 25.56 -10.44 8.58
N VAL A 449 24.71 -9.41 8.47
CA VAL A 449 25.17 -8.01 8.42
C VAL A 449 25.96 -7.65 9.68
N ALA A 450 25.45 -7.95 10.87
CA ALA A 450 26.14 -7.64 12.13
C ALA A 450 27.53 -8.27 12.21
N LYS A 451 27.68 -9.52 11.75
CA LYS A 451 28.98 -10.20 11.67
C LYS A 451 29.92 -9.57 10.64
N ARG A 452 29.40 -9.17 9.47
CA ARG A 452 30.18 -8.56 8.38
C ARG A 452 30.67 -7.15 8.69
N SER A 453 29.85 -6.34 9.34
CA SER A 453 30.22 -4.98 9.76
C SER A 453 31.06 -4.95 11.05
N GLY A 454 31.20 -6.09 11.74
CA GLY A 454 31.84 -6.16 13.05
C GLY A 454 31.04 -5.46 14.16
N ALA A 455 29.73 -5.35 14.00
CA ALA A 455 28.86 -4.82 15.05
C ALA A 455 28.90 -5.73 16.28
N GLN A 456 28.92 -5.14 17.46
CA GLN A 456 29.04 -5.86 18.75
C GLN A 456 27.68 -6.09 19.41
N ALA A 457 26.69 -5.29 19.02
CA ALA A 457 25.36 -5.27 19.61
C ALA A 457 24.31 -4.90 18.54
N VAL A 458 23.06 -5.32 18.76
CA VAL A 458 21.92 -4.98 17.91
C VAL A 458 20.85 -4.32 18.77
N HIS A 459 20.49 -3.08 18.42
CA HIS A 459 19.33 -2.38 18.98
C HIS A 459 18.11 -2.65 18.10
N PRO A 460 17.07 -3.33 18.60
CA PRO A 460 15.94 -3.73 17.77
C PRO A 460 14.92 -2.61 17.54
N GLY A 461 15.04 -1.47 18.24
CA GLY A 461 14.01 -0.43 18.28
C GLY A 461 12.77 -0.93 19.03
N TYR A 462 11.62 -0.81 18.39
CA TYR A 462 10.34 -1.34 18.85
C TYR A 462 9.62 -2.05 17.69
N GLY A 463 9.04 -3.23 17.96
CA GLY A 463 8.29 -4.03 16.99
C GLY A 463 9.08 -5.20 16.34
N PHE A 464 8.59 -5.75 15.21
CA PHE A 464 9.18 -6.79 14.33
C PHE A 464 9.95 -7.91 15.10
N LEU A 465 11.21 -7.68 15.50
CA LEU A 465 12.03 -8.64 16.27
C LEU A 465 12.39 -8.19 17.71
N SER A 466 12.01 -7.00 18.17
CA SER A 466 12.31 -6.48 19.52
C SER A 466 11.69 -7.30 20.66
N GLU A 467 10.58 -7.99 20.39
CA GLU A 467 9.90 -8.87 21.36
C GLU A 467 10.02 -10.34 20.92
N ASN A 468 11.06 -10.66 20.14
CA ASN A 468 11.29 -12.00 19.62
C ASN A 468 12.41 -12.70 20.40
N ALA A 469 12.01 -13.55 21.34
CA ALA A 469 12.94 -14.31 22.18
C ALA A 469 13.90 -15.21 21.38
N ILE A 470 13.49 -15.73 20.22
CA ILE A 470 14.35 -16.55 19.35
C ILE A 470 15.47 -15.69 18.76
N PHE A 471 15.15 -14.47 18.32
CA PHE A 471 16.16 -13.54 17.80
C PHE A 471 17.13 -13.09 18.88
N ALA A 472 16.64 -12.73 20.06
CA ALA A 472 17.48 -12.37 21.22
C ALA A 472 18.45 -13.51 21.59
N GLN A 473 17.96 -14.76 21.59
CA GLN A 473 18.81 -15.94 21.83
C GLN A 473 19.83 -16.17 20.69
N GLN A 474 19.42 -16.07 19.42
CA GLN A 474 20.32 -16.26 18.28
C GLN A 474 21.45 -15.20 18.22
N LEU A 475 21.19 -13.97 18.68
CA LEU A 475 22.21 -12.96 18.85
C LEU A 475 23.21 -13.36 19.95
N ALA A 476 22.72 -13.77 21.13
CA ALA A 476 23.57 -14.23 22.21
C ALA A 476 24.43 -15.45 21.80
N ASP A 477 23.84 -16.44 21.11
CA ASP A 477 24.53 -17.60 20.56
C ASP A 477 25.58 -17.22 19.50
N ALA A 478 25.40 -16.08 18.82
CA ALA A 478 26.34 -15.51 17.86
C ALA A 478 27.40 -14.58 18.49
N GLY A 479 27.38 -14.38 19.82
CA GLY A 479 28.27 -13.45 20.52
C GLY A 479 27.92 -11.97 20.35
N LEU A 480 26.69 -11.66 19.97
CA LEU A 480 26.17 -10.31 19.75
C LEU A 480 25.25 -9.91 20.90
N THR A 481 25.44 -8.73 21.49
CA THR A 481 24.57 -8.23 22.55
C THR A 481 23.22 -7.77 21.98
N PHE A 482 22.12 -8.39 22.41
CA PHE A 482 20.78 -7.86 22.18
C PHE A 482 20.52 -6.70 23.16
N ILE A 483 20.27 -5.50 22.64
CA ILE A 483 20.03 -4.30 23.47
C ILE A 483 18.55 -4.26 23.88
N GLY A 484 18.21 -5.07 24.89
CA GLY A 484 16.86 -5.26 25.40
C GLY A 484 16.81 -6.31 26.52
N PRO A 485 15.61 -6.76 26.92
CA PRO A 485 15.47 -7.79 27.94
C PRO A 485 15.98 -9.16 27.47
N PRO A 486 16.37 -10.05 28.41
CA PRO A 486 16.79 -11.40 28.07
C PRO A 486 15.62 -12.21 27.48
N ALA A 487 15.95 -13.19 26.63
CA ALA A 487 14.97 -14.06 25.98
C ALA A 487 13.98 -14.72 26.98
N SER A 488 14.44 -15.04 28.20
CA SER A 488 13.59 -15.57 29.28
C SER A 488 12.50 -14.60 29.73
N ALA A 489 12.81 -13.30 29.87
CA ALA A 489 11.83 -12.29 30.25
C ALA A 489 10.82 -12.03 29.12
N ILE A 490 11.28 -12.07 27.85
CA ILE A 490 10.41 -11.99 26.67
C ILE A 490 9.42 -13.17 26.65
N VAL A 491 9.89 -14.40 26.85
CA VAL A 491 9.03 -15.60 26.91
C VAL A 491 8.02 -15.50 28.06
N ALA A 492 8.48 -15.11 29.26
CA ALA A 492 7.64 -15.03 30.45
C ALA A 492 6.42 -14.09 30.27
N MET A 493 6.58 -13.00 29.50
CA MET A 493 5.53 -12.01 29.28
C MET A 493 4.67 -12.26 28.03
N ALA A 494 5.05 -13.20 27.15
CA ALA A 494 4.35 -13.46 25.89
C ALA A 494 2.96 -14.14 26.06
N SER A 495 2.71 -14.81 27.18
CA SER A 495 1.47 -15.52 27.48
C SER A 495 0.67 -14.81 28.58
N LYS A 496 -0.57 -14.38 28.30
CA LYS A 496 -1.39 -13.59 29.25
C LYS A 496 -1.75 -14.34 30.53
N SER A 497 -1.87 -15.66 30.49
CA SER A 497 -2.15 -16.45 31.70
C SER A 497 -0.89 -16.59 32.56
N GLU A 498 0.26 -16.87 31.94
CA GLU A 498 1.53 -17.06 32.64
C GLU A 498 2.05 -15.73 33.22
N SER A 499 1.92 -14.64 32.46
CA SER A 499 2.27 -13.31 32.96
C SER A 499 1.43 -12.91 34.16
N LYS A 500 0.10 -13.15 34.14
CA LYS A 500 -0.78 -12.97 35.31
C LYS A 500 -0.37 -13.81 36.52
N ASP A 501 0.01 -15.07 36.31
CA ASP A 501 0.48 -15.95 37.40
C ASP A 501 1.81 -15.47 38.00
N ILE A 502 2.69 -14.86 37.19
CA ILE A 502 3.92 -14.20 37.66
C ILE A 502 3.57 -12.92 38.44
N MET A 503 2.75 -12.04 37.87
CA MET A 503 2.37 -10.75 38.46
C MET A 503 1.61 -10.91 39.78
N THR A 504 0.68 -11.86 39.86
CA THR A 504 -0.06 -12.16 41.09
C THR A 504 0.89 -12.64 42.20
N ARG A 505 1.88 -13.49 41.87
CA ARG A 505 2.93 -13.91 42.83
C ARG A 505 3.87 -12.77 43.22
N ALA A 506 4.08 -11.80 42.34
CA ALA A 506 4.86 -10.58 42.59
C ALA A 506 4.09 -9.51 43.41
N GLY A 507 2.83 -9.76 43.77
CA GLY A 507 1.99 -8.80 44.51
C GLY A 507 1.54 -7.61 43.67
N VAL A 508 1.50 -7.78 42.34
CA VAL A 508 1.01 -6.79 41.36
C VAL A 508 -0.49 -7.07 41.11
N PRO A 509 -1.39 -6.08 41.28
CA PRO A 509 -2.81 -6.30 41.12
C PRO A 509 -3.14 -6.66 39.68
N CYS A 510 -3.80 -7.79 39.45
CA CYS A 510 -4.29 -8.20 38.13
C CYS A 510 -5.81 -8.02 38.05
N VAL A 511 -6.36 -7.78 36.84
CA VAL A 511 -7.82 -7.63 36.67
C VAL A 511 -8.52 -8.90 37.19
N PRO A 512 -9.51 -8.79 38.09
CA PRO A 512 -10.25 -9.94 38.61
C PRO A 512 -10.83 -10.77 37.46
N GLY A 513 -10.53 -12.06 37.44
CA GLY A 513 -10.86 -12.91 36.31
C GLY A 513 -10.50 -14.37 36.49
N TYR A 514 -10.91 -15.17 35.51
CA TYR A 514 -10.62 -16.60 35.40
C TYR A 514 -9.79 -16.89 34.14
N HIS A 515 -8.66 -17.56 34.35
CA HIS A 515 -7.73 -18.03 33.30
C HIS A 515 -7.28 -19.48 33.56
N GLY A 516 -8.12 -20.26 34.26
CA GLY A 516 -7.83 -21.66 34.56
C GLY A 516 -7.98 -22.60 33.36
N SER A 517 -7.54 -23.84 33.56
CA SER A 517 -7.51 -24.89 32.52
C SER A 517 -8.87 -25.47 32.15
N ASP A 518 -9.90 -25.31 32.99
CA ASP A 518 -11.28 -25.72 32.67
C ASP A 518 -11.94 -24.65 31.79
N GLN A 519 -11.96 -24.93 30.50
CA GLN A 519 -12.47 -24.06 29.45
C GLN A 519 -13.92 -24.41 29.06
N SER A 520 -14.64 -25.18 29.88
CA SER A 520 -16.04 -25.54 29.61
C SER A 520 -16.96 -24.30 29.69
N PRO A 521 -17.92 -24.11 28.75
CA PRO A 521 -18.80 -22.95 28.76
C PRO A 521 -19.57 -22.77 30.07
N ALA A 522 -19.99 -23.87 30.71
CA ALA A 522 -20.66 -23.85 32.01
C ALA A 522 -19.77 -23.32 33.13
N LYS A 523 -18.48 -23.71 33.17
CA LYS A 523 -17.50 -23.18 34.13
C LYS A 523 -17.25 -21.71 33.87
N LEU A 524 -16.94 -21.33 32.63
CA LEU A 524 -16.67 -19.95 32.24
C LEU A 524 -17.86 -19.01 32.55
N LEU A 525 -19.10 -19.46 32.36
CA LEU A 525 -20.31 -18.72 32.76
C LEU A 525 -20.49 -18.62 34.28
N SER A 526 -20.13 -19.66 35.03
CA SER A 526 -20.14 -19.62 36.50
C SER A 526 -19.13 -18.61 37.04
N GLU A 527 -17.93 -18.58 36.46
CA GLU A 527 -16.89 -17.61 36.80
C GLU A 527 -17.32 -16.18 36.42
N ALA A 528 -17.88 -15.98 35.22
CA ALA A 528 -18.45 -14.69 34.81
C ALA A 528 -19.51 -14.16 35.79
N LYS A 529 -20.37 -15.05 36.32
CA LYS A 529 -21.36 -14.70 37.36
C LYS A 529 -20.70 -14.34 38.70
N SER A 530 -19.60 -15.01 39.06
CA SER A 530 -18.85 -14.73 40.30
C SER A 530 -18.03 -13.43 40.23
N ILE A 531 -17.50 -13.10 39.04
CA ILE A 531 -16.80 -11.83 38.76
C ILE A 531 -17.81 -10.67 38.71
N GLY A 532 -19.02 -10.94 38.22
CA GLY A 532 -20.10 -9.97 38.07
C GLY A 532 -20.00 -9.20 36.75
N PHE A 533 -21.10 -9.18 35.99
CA PHE A 533 -21.20 -8.49 34.70
C PHE A 533 -21.08 -6.95 34.85
N PRO A 534 -20.67 -6.21 33.80
CA PRO A 534 -20.15 -6.71 32.52
C PRO A 534 -18.80 -7.42 32.67
N VAL A 535 -18.53 -8.38 31.78
CA VAL A 535 -17.26 -9.13 31.71
C VAL A 535 -16.65 -9.06 30.31
N LEU A 536 -15.33 -9.17 30.25
CA LEU A 536 -14.53 -9.15 29.04
C LEU A 536 -13.91 -10.53 28.80
N ILE A 537 -14.27 -11.16 27.70
CA ILE A 537 -13.70 -12.43 27.24
C ILE A 537 -12.55 -12.08 26.29
N LYS A 538 -11.34 -12.56 26.56
CA LYS A 538 -10.14 -12.35 25.72
C LYS A 538 -9.52 -13.68 25.32
N ALA A 539 -8.87 -13.73 24.15
CA ALA A 539 -7.96 -14.81 23.80
C ALA A 539 -6.74 -14.85 24.75
N VAL A 540 -6.30 -16.05 25.13
CA VAL A 540 -5.10 -16.27 25.97
C VAL A 540 -3.82 -15.82 25.25
N LEU A 541 -3.74 -16.06 23.94
CA LEU A 541 -2.63 -15.65 23.08
C LEU A 541 -2.98 -14.37 22.29
N GLY A 542 -1.94 -13.62 21.92
CA GLY A 542 -2.00 -12.48 20.98
C GLY A 542 -2.42 -11.12 21.57
N GLY A 543 -1.91 -10.04 20.98
CA GLY A 543 -2.16 -8.65 21.43
C GLY A 543 -3.13 -7.86 20.54
N GLY A 544 -3.20 -6.53 20.76
CA GLY A 544 -3.89 -5.58 19.87
C GLY A 544 -5.43 -5.71 19.83
N GLY A 545 -6.05 -6.24 20.89
CA GLY A 545 -7.51 -6.29 21.05
C GLY A 545 -8.27 -7.32 20.19
N LYS A 546 -7.57 -8.12 19.38
CA LYS A 546 -8.17 -9.23 18.62
C LYS A 546 -8.67 -10.33 19.55
N GLY A 547 -9.80 -10.95 19.22
CA GLY A 547 -10.44 -11.99 20.02
C GLY A 547 -11.13 -11.50 21.29
N MET A 548 -11.26 -10.18 21.50
CA MET A 548 -11.97 -9.63 22.65
C MET A 548 -13.49 -9.53 22.41
N LYS A 549 -14.31 -9.90 23.39
CA LYS A 549 -15.77 -9.74 23.37
C LYS A 549 -16.28 -9.33 24.75
N ILE A 550 -17.13 -8.31 24.81
CA ILE A 550 -17.81 -7.88 26.04
C ILE A 550 -19.14 -8.65 26.12
N ALA A 551 -19.47 -9.14 27.30
CA ALA A 551 -20.81 -9.60 27.64
C ALA A 551 -21.36 -8.71 28.77
N TYR A 552 -22.48 -8.04 28.55
CA TYR A 552 -23.13 -7.19 29.56
C TYR A 552 -24.07 -7.99 30.47
N SER A 553 -24.45 -9.19 30.06
CA SER A 553 -25.38 -10.05 30.80
C SER A 553 -25.04 -11.53 30.66
N ALA A 554 -25.56 -12.35 31.58
CA ALA A 554 -25.44 -13.80 31.50
C ALA A 554 -26.11 -14.40 30.25
N THR A 555 -27.09 -13.70 29.66
CA THR A 555 -27.78 -14.08 28.41
C THR A 555 -26.97 -13.82 27.15
N GLU A 556 -26.08 -12.82 27.16
CA GLU A 556 -25.17 -12.53 26.03
C GLU A 556 -23.88 -13.36 26.06
N PHE A 557 -23.53 -13.90 27.23
CA PHE A 557 -22.23 -14.51 27.48
C PHE A 557 -21.89 -15.66 26.52
N GLU A 558 -22.87 -16.47 26.12
CA GLU A 558 -22.64 -17.62 25.24
C GLU A 558 -22.29 -17.21 23.80
N GLU A 559 -23.02 -16.26 23.18
CA GLU A 559 -22.64 -15.72 21.85
C GLU A 559 -21.28 -15.00 21.92
N ALA A 560 -21.03 -14.23 22.97
CA ALA A 560 -19.76 -13.55 23.20
C ALA A 560 -18.59 -14.56 23.32
N LEU A 561 -18.77 -15.63 24.10
CA LEU A 561 -17.78 -16.68 24.31
C LEU A 561 -17.45 -17.40 23.01
N GLU A 562 -18.46 -17.92 22.29
CA GLU A 562 -18.21 -18.58 21.01
C GLU A 562 -17.53 -17.65 20.00
N SER A 563 -17.90 -16.36 19.98
CA SER A 563 -17.32 -15.37 19.08
C SER A 563 -15.85 -15.11 19.42
N ALA A 564 -15.50 -15.00 20.71
CA ALA A 564 -14.12 -14.89 21.17
C ALA A 564 -13.29 -16.14 20.82
N GLN A 565 -13.79 -17.33 21.13
CA GLN A 565 -13.11 -18.61 20.86
C GLN A 565 -12.89 -18.84 19.36
N ARG A 566 -13.88 -18.54 18.49
CA ARG A 566 -13.74 -18.62 17.03
C ARG A 566 -12.68 -17.66 16.49
N GLU A 567 -12.63 -16.45 17.03
CA GLU A 567 -11.66 -15.44 16.60
C GLU A 567 -10.24 -15.75 17.12
N ALA A 568 -10.12 -16.27 18.35
CA ALA A 568 -8.88 -16.74 18.95
C ALA A 568 -8.28 -17.91 18.14
N ALA A 569 -9.08 -18.96 17.90
CA ALA A 569 -8.66 -20.13 17.12
C ALA A 569 -8.24 -19.75 15.70
N LYS A 570 -8.96 -18.82 15.06
CA LYS A 570 -8.63 -18.31 13.71
C LYS A 570 -7.36 -17.46 13.68
N SER A 571 -7.11 -16.66 14.72
CA SER A 571 -6.02 -15.67 14.71
C SER A 571 -4.71 -16.20 15.31
N PHE A 572 -4.80 -17.18 16.22
CA PHE A 572 -3.66 -17.62 17.04
C PHE A 572 -3.52 -19.15 17.12
N GLY A 573 -4.41 -19.91 16.48
CA GLY A 573 -4.41 -21.38 16.54
C GLY A 573 -4.85 -21.96 17.89
N ASP A 574 -5.21 -21.12 18.85
CA ASP A 574 -5.61 -21.50 20.21
C ASP A 574 -7.01 -20.93 20.50
N SER A 575 -7.95 -21.80 20.88
CA SER A 575 -9.33 -21.42 21.21
C SER A 575 -9.51 -21.03 22.69
N ARG A 576 -8.47 -21.15 23.53
CA ARG A 576 -8.57 -20.85 24.96
C ARG A 576 -8.78 -19.36 25.20
N VAL A 577 -9.65 -19.07 26.17
CA VAL A 577 -9.99 -17.71 26.58
C VAL A 577 -9.80 -17.53 28.09
N LEU A 578 -9.70 -16.26 28.47
CA LEU A 578 -9.77 -15.78 29.84
C LEU A 578 -10.97 -14.84 29.96
N VAL A 579 -11.62 -14.86 31.12
CA VAL A 579 -12.81 -14.05 31.44
C VAL A 579 -12.43 -13.08 32.54
N GLU A 580 -12.54 -11.78 32.29
CA GLU A 580 -12.13 -10.72 33.21
C GLU A 580 -13.31 -9.80 33.54
N LYS A 581 -13.20 -9.05 34.64
CA LYS A 581 -14.08 -7.92 34.87
C LYS A 581 -13.89 -6.89 33.75
N TYR A 582 -14.99 -6.47 33.11
CA TYR A 582 -14.93 -5.35 32.18
C TYR A 582 -14.95 -4.04 32.97
N ILE A 583 -13.96 -3.18 32.72
CA ILE A 583 -13.91 -1.82 33.25
C ILE A 583 -14.57 -0.92 32.21
N GLU A 584 -15.59 -0.15 32.61
CA GLU A 584 -16.43 0.61 31.67
C GLU A 584 -15.82 1.97 31.28
N ARG A 585 -15.16 2.65 32.23
CA ARG A 585 -14.48 3.93 32.02
C ARG A 585 -12.96 3.85 32.23
N PRO A 586 -12.25 2.95 31.54
CA PRO A 586 -10.83 2.75 31.82
C PRO A 586 -9.95 3.80 31.16
N ARG A 587 -8.88 4.15 31.86
CA ARG A 587 -7.68 4.78 31.33
C ARG A 587 -6.60 3.74 31.08
N HIS A 588 -5.82 3.95 30.02
CA HIS A 588 -4.60 3.20 29.77
C HIS A 588 -3.46 3.99 30.42
N VAL A 589 -2.99 3.54 31.58
CA VAL A 589 -1.85 4.15 32.30
C VAL A 589 -0.72 3.16 32.32
N GLU A 590 0.47 3.57 31.90
CA GLU A 590 1.62 2.68 31.78
C GLU A 590 2.85 3.26 32.48
N VAL A 591 3.71 2.41 33.02
CA VAL A 591 4.89 2.84 33.78
C VAL A 591 6.15 2.44 33.02
N GLN A 592 7.02 3.43 32.76
CA GLN A 592 8.35 3.15 32.23
C GLN A 592 9.16 2.46 33.32
N VAL A 593 9.75 1.32 33.00
CA VAL A 593 10.73 0.65 33.86
C VAL A 593 12.07 0.52 33.17
N PHE A 594 13.12 0.42 33.97
CA PHE A 594 14.48 0.19 33.50
C PHE A 594 15.20 -0.75 34.45
N GLY A 595 15.72 -1.86 33.93
CA GLY A 595 16.52 -2.82 34.69
C GLY A 595 17.96 -2.89 34.19
N ASP A 596 18.91 -3.19 35.07
CA ASP A 596 20.30 -3.50 34.69
C ASP A 596 20.65 -4.99 34.86
N THR A 597 21.84 -5.35 34.39
CA THR A 597 22.37 -6.73 34.47
C THR A 597 22.80 -7.14 35.89
N LYS A 598 22.67 -6.26 36.89
CA LYS A 598 23.00 -6.48 38.31
C LYS A 598 21.76 -6.74 39.15
N GLY A 599 20.57 -6.59 38.57
CA GLY A 599 19.27 -6.82 39.21
C GLY A 599 18.66 -5.56 39.83
N ASP A 600 19.28 -4.39 39.66
CA ASP A 600 18.66 -3.13 40.02
C ASP A 600 17.62 -2.75 38.96
N VAL A 601 16.47 -2.25 39.43
CA VAL A 601 15.35 -1.85 38.59
C VAL A 601 14.70 -0.60 39.18
N VAL A 602 14.42 0.38 38.33
CA VAL A 602 13.74 1.64 38.66
C VAL A 602 12.54 1.90 37.75
N SER A 603 11.62 2.73 38.21
CA SER A 603 10.55 3.32 37.41
C SER A 603 10.91 4.76 37.02
N LEU A 604 10.57 5.16 35.80
CA LEU A 604 10.74 6.52 35.26
C LEU A 604 9.37 7.17 35.04
N TRP A 605 8.53 7.09 36.08
CA TRP A 605 7.15 7.58 36.12
C TRP A 605 6.22 6.92 35.11
N GLU A 606 4.96 7.37 35.16
CA GLU A 606 3.86 6.88 34.36
C GLU A 606 3.53 7.80 33.17
N ARG A 607 2.92 7.22 32.15
CA ARG A 607 2.32 7.88 30.99
C ARG A 607 0.84 7.52 30.91
N ASP A 608 0.00 8.43 30.44
CA ASP A 608 -1.37 8.13 30.05
C ASP A 608 -1.47 8.04 28.53
N CYS A 609 -1.93 6.90 28.05
CA CYS A 609 -2.10 6.56 26.64
C CYS A 609 -3.57 6.31 26.29
N SER A 610 -4.51 6.85 27.07
CA SER A 610 -5.94 6.57 26.93
C SER A 610 -6.53 7.08 25.61
N VAL A 611 -5.97 8.13 25.01
CA VAL A 611 -6.48 8.65 23.74
C VAL A 611 -5.99 7.75 22.60
N GLN A 612 -6.82 6.78 22.22
CA GLN A 612 -6.49 5.75 21.23
C GLN A 612 -7.63 5.46 20.23
N ARG A 613 -7.28 5.12 18.99
CA ARG A 613 -8.19 4.79 17.89
C ARG A 613 -8.09 3.31 17.55
N ARG A 614 -9.06 2.48 17.97
CA ARG A 614 -9.05 1.01 17.75
C ARG A 614 -7.76 0.34 18.27
N HIS A 615 -7.36 0.69 19.51
CA HIS A 615 -6.13 0.22 20.17
C HIS A 615 -4.80 0.77 19.61
N GLN A 616 -4.85 1.72 18.66
CA GLN A 616 -3.69 2.49 18.22
C GLN A 616 -3.61 3.79 19.05
N LYS A 617 -2.53 4.00 19.80
CA LYS A 617 -2.31 5.22 20.60
C LYS A 617 -2.15 6.43 19.65
N ILE A 618 -2.69 7.60 20.04
CA ILE A 618 -2.83 8.79 19.18
C ILE A 618 -2.17 10.02 19.81
N ILE A 619 -2.54 10.32 21.05
CA ILE A 619 -1.91 11.33 21.90
C ILE A 619 -1.64 10.68 23.26
N GLU A 620 -0.40 10.83 23.71
CA GLU A 620 0.12 10.32 24.98
C GLU A 620 0.58 11.48 25.85
N GLU A 621 0.52 11.34 27.17
CA GLU A 621 0.97 12.39 28.09
C GLU A 621 1.69 11.85 29.32
N ALA A 622 2.65 12.61 29.83
CA ALA A 622 3.43 12.28 31.03
C ALA A 622 3.62 13.54 31.90
N PRO A 623 3.42 13.46 33.23
CA PRO A 623 2.82 12.35 33.98
C PRO A 623 1.34 12.12 33.64
N ALA A 624 0.75 11.02 34.12
CA ALA A 624 -0.68 10.77 33.92
C ALA A 624 -1.52 11.76 34.75
N PRO A 625 -2.50 12.45 34.15
CA PRO A 625 -3.18 13.54 34.83
C PRO A 625 -4.13 13.05 35.93
N GLY A 626 -4.29 13.83 36.99
CA GLY A 626 -5.27 13.59 38.06
C GLY A 626 -4.99 12.40 38.97
N LEU A 627 -3.88 11.67 38.82
CA LEU A 627 -3.45 10.66 39.79
C LEU A 627 -2.87 11.33 41.04
N SER A 628 -3.19 10.80 42.22
CA SER A 628 -2.56 11.22 43.48
C SER A 628 -1.15 10.66 43.62
N GLU A 629 -0.30 11.31 44.43
CA GLU A 629 1.07 10.83 44.65
C GLU A 629 1.15 9.44 45.29
N ASP A 630 0.14 9.05 46.08
CA ASP A 630 0.06 7.70 46.63
C ASP A 630 -0.22 6.64 45.55
N VAL A 631 -1.14 6.93 44.63
CA VAL A 631 -1.45 6.04 43.49
C VAL A 631 -0.27 5.99 42.52
N ARG A 632 0.38 7.13 42.23
CA ARG A 632 1.59 7.20 41.39
C ARG A 632 2.73 6.37 41.98
N ARG A 633 2.98 6.51 43.29
CA ARG A 633 4.01 5.74 43.99
C ARG A 633 3.72 4.25 43.95
N ASP A 634 2.48 3.83 44.25
CA ASP A 634 2.09 2.41 44.19
C ASP A 634 2.22 1.84 42.77
N LEU A 635 1.75 2.56 41.74
CA LEU A 635 1.97 2.20 40.33
C LEU A 635 3.46 1.97 40.01
N GLY A 636 4.34 2.89 40.43
CA GLY A 636 5.79 2.78 40.27
C GLY A 636 6.37 1.56 40.99
N GLU A 637 6.01 1.35 42.26
CA GLU A 637 6.43 0.20 43.06
C GLU A 637 5.97 -1.14 42.46
N LYS A 638 4.72 -1.22 41.97
CA LYS A 638 4.18 -2.40 41.30
C LYS A 638 4.85 -2.66 39.95
N ALA A 639 5.18 -1.63 39.19
CA ALA A 639 5.91 -1.78 37.93
C ALA A 639 7.35 -2.29 38.16
N VAL A 640 8.05 -1.77 39.18
CA VAL A 640 9.36 -2.27 39.58
C VAL A 640 9.28 -3.72 40.08
N ALA A 641 8.24 -4.08 40.85
CA ALA A 641 8.01 -5.45 41.29
C ALA A 641 7.76 -6.41 40.10
N ALA A 642 6.94 -6.00 39.13
CA ALA A 642 6.68 -6.75 37.90
C ALA A 642 7.97 -7.05 37.12
N ALA A 643 8.79 -6.02 36.88
CA ALA A 643 10.06 -6.15 36.16
C ALA A 643 11.09 -7.00 36.93
N LYS A 644 11.18 -6.87 38.26
CA LYS A 644 12.05 -7.73 39.09
C LYS A 644 11.61 -9.18 39.06
N ALA A 645 10.30 -9.47 39.02
CA ALA A 645 9.78 -10.84 39.01
C ALA A 645 10.15 -11.66 37.77
N VAL A 646 10.53 -11.00 36.66
CA VAL A 646 10.96 -11.64 35.41
C VAL A 646 12.46 -11.52 35.12
N GLY A 647 13.23 -10.88 36.01
CA GLY A 647 14.66 -10.61 35.78
C GLY A 647 14.89 -9.67 34.59
N TYR A 648 14.10 -8.60 34.49
CA TYR A 648 14.09 -7.70 33.34
C TYR A 648 15.38 -6.86 33.22
N VAL A 649 15.82 -6.61 31.99
CA VAL A 649 17.01 -5.80 31.65
C VAL A 649 16.66 -4.82 30.52
N GLY A 650 17.26 -3.64 30.53
CA GLY A 650 17.00 -2.57 29.56
C GLY A 650 15.69 -1.83 29.83
N ALA A 651 15.22 -1.10 28.81
CA ALA A 651 13.97 -0.37 28.85
C ALA A 651 12.77 -1.30 28.65
N GLY A 652 11.75 -1.17 29.49
CA GLY A 652 10.47 -1.88 29.38
C GLY A 652 9.29 -1.01 29.79
N THR A 653 8.07 -1.47 29.56
CA THR A 653 6.88 -0.74 30.01
C THR A 653 5.82 -1.71 30.54
N VAL A 654 5.35 -1.44 31.75
CA VAL A 654 4.28 -2.19 32.41
C VAL A 654 2.97 -1.43 32.16
N GLU A 655 2.07 -2.02 31.38
CA GLU A 655 0.78 -1.40 31.05
C GLU A 655 -0.29 -1.80 32.08
N PHE A 656 -1.00 -0.80 32.59
CA PHE A 656 -2.11 -0.94 33.54
C PHE A 656 -3.40 -0.38 32.97
N ILE A 657 -4.51 -1.02 33.31
CA ILE A 657 -5.84 -0.44 33.17
C ILE A 657 -6.18 0.25 34.49
N PHE A 658 -6.41 1.56 34.46
CA PHE A 658 -6.85 2.35 35.60
C PHE A 658 -8.34 2.61 35.48
N ASP A 659 -9.11 2.26 36.51
CA ASP A 659 -10.55 2.48 36.57
C ASP A 659 -10.85 3.87 37.13
N ASN A 660 -11.40 4.76 36.29
CA ASN A 660 -11.79 6.10 36.72
C ASN A 660 -12.83 6.11 37.84
N ASP A 661 -13.69 5.08 37.94
CA ASP A 661 -14.81 5.08 38.87
C ASP A 661 -14.42 4.56 40.26
N THR A 662 -13.52 3.57 40.34
CA THR A 662 -13.02 3.01 41.61
C THR A 662 -11.63 3.50 42.03
N GLN A 663 -10.92 4.23 41.16
CA GLN A 663 -9.54 4.68 41.33
C GLN A 663 -8.55 3.52 41.58
N GLN A 664 -8.91 2.30 41.17
CA GLN A 664 -8.04 1.11 41.23
C GLN A 664 -7.31 0.92 39.90
N PHE A 665 -6.12 0.30 39.95
CA PHE A 665 -5.38 -0.09 38.77
C PHE A 665 -5.09 -1.58 38.74
N TYR A 666 -4.97 -2.13 37.53
CA TYR A 666 -4.73 -3.55 37.33
C TYR A 666 -3.79 -3.77 36.14
N PHE A 667 -2.84 -4.69 36.28
CA PHE A 667 -1.92 -5.12 35.24
C PHE A 667 -2.67 -5.66 34.02
N MET A 668 -2.29 -5.16 32.84
CA MET A 668 -2.72 -5.67 31.54
C MET A 668 -1.67 -6.59 30.94
N GLU A 669 -0.51 -6.04 30.63
CA GLU A 669 0.62 -6.70 29.98
C GLU A 669 1.93 -5.93 30.24
N MET A 670 3.07 -6.52 29.84
CA MET A 670 4.37 -5.87 29.90
C MET A 670 5.00 -5.91 28.52
N ASN A 671 5.23 -4.73 27.93
CA ASN A 671 5.92 -4.61 26.65
C ASN A 671 7.43 -4.78 26.87
N THR A 672 8.02 -5.73 26.17
CA THR A 672 9.39 -6.23 26.37
C THR A 672 10.43 -5.45 25.56
N ARG A 673 10.24 -4.12 25.49
CA ARG A 673 10.98 -3.21 24.60
C ARG A 673 10.84 -1.75 25.06
N LEU A 674 11.60 -0.86 24.42
CA LEU A 674 11.32 0.57 24.42
C LEU A 674 9.93 0.84 23.81
N GLN A 675 9.14 1.75 24.38
CA GLN A 675 7.87 2.19 23.79
C GLN A 675 8.10 3.29 22.74
N VAL A 676 7.12 3.50 21.87
CA VAL A 676 7.19 4.55 20.82
C VAL A 676 7.22 5.93 21.48
N GLU A 677 6.33 6.08 22.45
CA GLU A 677 6.02 7.20 23.35
C GLU A 677 7.01 7.36 24.53
N HIS A 678 8.20 6.76 24.45
CA HIS A 678 9.26 7.03 25.42
C HIS A 678 9.71 8.52 25.49
N PRO A 679 9.66 9.35 24.42
CA PRO A 679 10.13 10.74 24.48
C PRO A 679 9.44 11.59 25.53
N ILE A 680 8.15 11.39 25.84
CA ILE A 680 7.48 12.15 26.91
C ILE A 680 8.01 11.80 28.30
N THR A 681 8.41 10.55 28.53
CA THR A 681 9.18 10.18 29.74
C THR A 681 10.55 10.86 29.76
N GLU A 682 11.25 10.92 28.62
CA GLU A 682 12.54 11.63 28.52
C GLU A 682 12.38 13.12 28.82
N MET A 683 11.33 13.77 28.32
CA MET A 683 11.07 15.20 28.59
C MET A 683 10.84 15.47 30.09
N ILE A 684 10.05 14.65 30.81
CA ILE A 684 9.81 14.89 32.24
C ILE A 684 10.95 14.43 33.16
N THR A 685 11.78 13.47 32.74
CA THR A 685 12.91 12.96 33.55
C THR A 685 14.26 13.58 33.19
N GLN A 686 14.34 14.26 32.04
CA GLN A 686 15.57 14.77 31.44
C GLN A 686 16.65 13.68 31.22
N GLN A 687 16.21 12.42 31.04
CA GLN A 687 17.07 11.27 30.76
C GLN A 687 16.93 10.82 29.29
N ASP A 688 17.99 10.26 28.72
CA ASP A 688 17.98 9.61 27.41
C ASP A 688 17.91 8.09 27.62
N LEU A 689 16.76 7.48 27.32
CA LEU A 689 16.53 6.06 27.59
C LEU A 689 17.35 5.16 26.65
N VAL A 690 17.61 5.62 25.43
CA VAL A 690 18.49 4.89 24.49
C VAL A 690 19.94 4.93 25.00
N GLN A 691 20.38 6.04 25.61
CA GLN A 691 21.68 6.09 26.27
C GLN A 691 21.74 5.08 27.41
N TRP A 692 20.74 5.05 28.29
CA TRP A 692 20.66 4.06 29.37
C TRP A 692 20.65 2.62 28.83
N GLN A 693 20.03 2.36 27.67
CA GLN A 693 20.02 1.04 27.04
C GLN A 693 21.43 0.62 26.59
N LEU A 694 22.21 1.54 26.02
CA LEU A 694 23.59 1.30 25.60
C LEU A 694 24.53 1.11 26.80
N GLU A 695 24.35 1.88 27.88
CA GLU A 695 25.10 1.74 29.14
C GLU A 695 24.86 0.35 29.77
N VAL A 696 23.59 -0.03 29.96
CA VAL A 696 23.22 -1.33 30.54
C VAL A 696 23.67 -2.51 29.67
N ALA A 697 23.54 -2.40 28.34
CA ALA A 697 24.05 -3.40 27.40
C ALA A 697 25.58 -3.54 27.43
N SER A 698 26.29 -2.51 27.90
CA SER A 698 27.75 -2.53 28.14
C SER A 698 28.13 -3.08 29.54
N GLY A 699 27.14 -3.47 30.37
CA GLY A 699 27.36 -3.98 31.73
C GLY A 699 27.47 -2.90 32.82
N ASN A 700 27.24 -1.64 32.48
CA ASN A 700 27.21 -0.54 33.44
C ASN A 700 25.93 -0.61 34.31
N PRO A 701 25.98 -0.11 35.56
CA PRO A 701 24.79 -0.06 36.41
C PRO A 701 23.82 1.02 35.91
N LEU A 702 22.59 1.03 36.43
CA LEU A 702 21.67 2.15 36.21
C LEU A 702 22.31 3.51 36.61
N PRO A 703 22.22 4.56 35.76
CA PRO A 703 22.84 5.86 36.05
C PRO A 703 22.28 6.61 37.26
N LEU A 704 20.99 6.39 37.59
CA LEU A 704 20.29 7.02 38.71
C LEU A 704 19.49 5.98 39.51
N LYS A 705 19.40 6.17 40.83
CA LYS A 705 18.51 5.42 41.72
C LYS A 705 17.10 6.01 41.70
N GLN A 706 16.11 5.24 42.17
CA GLN A 706 14.69 5.62 42.13
C GLN A 706 14.38 7.02 42.72
N HIS A 707 15.10 7.47 43.75
CA HIS A 707 14.89 8.77 44.39
C HIS A 707 15.66 9.94 43.75
N GLU A 708 16.51 9.65 42.77
CA GLU A 708 17.32 10.64 42.03
C GLU A 708 16.69 10.98 40.67
N ILE A 709 15.68 10.19 40.23
CA ILE A 709 14.95 10.39 38.97
C ILE A 709 13.94 11.53 39.15
N PRO A 710 14.08 12.66 38.43
CA PRO A 710 13.21 13.81 38.65
C PRO A 710 11.89 13.67 37.89
N GLN A 711 10.88 14.47 38.29
CA GLN A 711 9.63 14.67 37.56
C GLN A 711 9.46 16.17 37.32
N ILE A 712 9.74 16.63 36.11
CA ILE A 712 9.83 18.06 35.76
C ILE A 712 8.76 18.38 34.74
N GLY A 713 7.76 19.16 35.15
CA GLY A 713 6.72 19.67 34.25
C GLY A 713 5.81 18.58 33.69
N HIS A 714 5.30 18.83 32.48
CA HIS A 714 4.37 17.95 31.77
C HIS A 714 4.76 17.88 30.29
N ALA A 715 4.57 16.72 29.67
CA ALA A 715 4.86 16.49 28.27
C ALA A 715 3.69 15.82 27.55
N PHE A 716 3.53 16.13 26.26
CA PHE A 716 2.60 15.46 25.35
C PHE A 716 3.35 14.93 24.13
N GLU A 717 2.94 13.77 23.62
CA GLU A 717 3.29 13.27 22.30
C GLU A 717 2.03 13.24 21.43
N ALA A 718 2.18 13.53 20.15
CA ALA A 718 1.15 13.33 19.13
C ALA A 718 1.75 12.59 17.94
N ARG A 719 1.13 11.46 17.56
CA ARG A 719 1.59 10.63 16.44
C ARG A 719 1.04 11.16 15.11
N ILE A 720 1.93 11.75 14.31
CA ILE A 720 1.60 12.29 12.99
C ILE A 720 1.56 11.14 11.98
N TYR A 721 0.37 10.73 11.58
CA TYR A 721 0.17 9.64 10.62
C TYR A 721 -0.25 10.15 9.23
N ALA A 722 0.26 9.48 8.20
CA ALA A 722 -0.26 9.49 6.84
C ALA A 722 -1.58 8.69 6.80
N GLU A 723 -2.66 9.29 7.28
CA GLU A 723 -4.00 8.73 7.28
C GLU A 723 -5.05 9.82 7.05
N ASN A 724 -6.25 9.42 6.59
CA ASN A 724 -7.39 10.32 6.39
C ASN A 724 -8.45 10.09 7.48
N PRO A 725 -8.51 10.90 8.56
CA PRO A 725 -9.43 10.68 9.68
C PRO A 725 -10.90 10.65 9.26
N ARG A 726 -11.31 11.56 8.35
CA ARG A 726 -12.69 11.67 7.86
C ARG A 726 -13.09 10.47 7.00
N ASN A 727 -12.15 9.88 6.25
CA ASN A 727 -12.34 8.61 5.57
C ASN A 727 -11.95 7.40 6.46
N ASN A 728 -12.55 7.34 7.65
CA ASN A 728 -12.43 6.20 8.58
C ASN A 728 -10.98 5.86 9.00
N PHE A 729 -10.09 6.86 8.96
CA PHE A 729 -8.65 6.72 9.22
C PHE A 729 -7.99 5.66 8.31
N MET A 730 -8.30 5.70 7.01
CA MET A 730 -7.55 4.94 5.99
C MET A 730 -6.12 5.50 5.87
N PRO A 731 -5.07 4.65 5.91
CA PRO A 731 -3.72 5.06 5.58
C PRO A 731 -3.62 5.61 4.16
N ASP A 732 -2.76 6.61 3.97
CA ASP A 732 -2.49 7.27 2.70
C ASP A 732 -1.02 7.12 2.31
N VAL A 733 -0.71 7.20 1.01
CA VAL A 733 0.64 6.94 0.44
C VAL A 733 0.95 7.94 -0.66
N GLY A 734 2.22 8.29 -0.81
CA GLY A 734 2.65 9.26 -1.82
C GLY A 734 3.80 10.19 -1.38
N PRO A 735 4.16 11.17 -2.23
CA PRO A 735 5.24 12.09 -1.96
C PRO A 735 4.84 13.21 -0.99
N LEU A 736 5.75 13.62 -0.12
CA LEU A 736 5.62 14.80 0.73
C LEU A 736 5.98 16.07 -0.07
N LEU A 737 5.08 16.47 -0.99
CA LEU A 737 5.23 17.64 -1.87
C LEU A 737 5.55 18.95 -1.13
N HIS A 738 5.02 19.09 0.08
CA HIS A 738 5.44 20.12 1.03
C HIS A 738 5.40 19.56 2.44
N LEU A 739 6.48 19.78 3.18
CA LEU A 739 6.59 19.51 4.60
C LEU A 739 7.17 20.77 5.26
N THR A 740 6.41 21.36 6.18
CA THR A 740 6.93 22.32 7.17
C THR A 740 6.64 21.73 8.54
N THR A 741 7.62 21.77 9.43
CA THR A 741 7.50 21.31 10.82
C THR A 741 7.64 22.49 11.79
N PRO A 742 7.09 22.41 13.01
CA PRO A 742 7.39 23.38 14.05
C PRO A 742 8.90 23.42 14.34
N ALA A 743 9.43 24.59 14.71
CA ALA A 743 10.85 24.77 14.96
C ALA A 743 11.27 24.02 16.25
N PRO A 744 12.31 23.15 16.21
CA PRO A 744 12.83 22.51 17.41
C PRO A 744 13.29 23.52 18.47
N SER A 745 12.98 23.23 19.74
CA SER A 745 13.34 24.04 20.90
C SER A 745 13.37 23.17 22.16
N GLU A 746 13.74 23.74 23.32
CA GLU A 746 13.68 23.01 24.61
C GLU A 746 12.27 22.46 24.92
N SER A 747 11.22 23.14 24.42
CA SER A 747 9.81 22.76 24.63
C SER A 747 9.17 22.04 23.45
N VAL A 748 9.85 21.89 22.30
CA VAL A 748 9.32 21.25 21.09
C VAL A 748 10.38 20.36 20.48
N ARG A 749 10.12 19.06 20.47
CA ARG A 749 10.99 18.00 19.98
C ARG A 749 10.27 17.22 18.88
N LEU A 750 10.99 16.93 17.81
CA LEU A 750 10.51 16.12 16.70
C LEU A 750 11.31 14.82 16.62
N GLU A 751 10.60 13.75 16.35
CA GLU A 751 11.15 12.42 16.11
C GLU A 751 10.59 11.94 14.77
N ASP A 752 11.34 12.18 13.70
CA ASP A 752 10.95 11.98 12.30
C ASP A 752 11.87 11.00 11.56
N GLY A 753 11.35 10.45 10.46
CA GLY A 753 12.08 9.60 9.51
C GLY A 753 12.04 10.09 8.06
N PHE A 754 11.43 11.25 7.81
CA PHE A 754 11.11 11.74 6.47
C PHE A 754 11.38 13.25 6.33
N GLU A 755 11.87 13.64 5.16
CA GLU A 755 12.16 15.01 4.76
C GLU A 755 11.17 15.47 3.65
N ALA A 756 11.10 16.77 3.36
CA ALA A 756 10.34 17.26 2.20
C ALA A 756 10.81 16.58 0.90
N GLY A 757 9.86 16.11 0.07
CA GLY A 757 10.14 15.31 -1.13
C GLY A 757 10.32 13.79 -0.88
N SER A 758 10.31 13.31 0.37
CA SER A 758 10.30 11.87 0.66
C SER A 758 8.98 11.21 0.23
N HIS A 759 9.00 9.90 0.00
CA HIS A 759 7.81 9.10 -0.31
C HIS A 759 7.36 8.28 0.90
N ILE A 760 6.05 8.23 1.16
CA ILE A 760 5.45 7.33 2.15
C ILE A 760 5.01 6.04 1.44
N GLU A 761 5.69 4.94 1.76
CA GLU A 761 5.51 3.63 1.13
C GLU A 761 4.38 2.79 1.73
N VAL A 762 3.76 1.93 0.90
CA VAL A 762 2.64 1.05 1.30
C VAL A 762 3.06 -0.13 2.20
N PHE A 763 4.36 -0.39 2.33
CA PHE A 763 4.89 -1.57 3.02
C PHE A 763 5.06 -1.41 4.53
N TYR A 764 5.07 -0.17 5.03
CA TYR A 764 5.46 0.16 6.41
C TYR A 764 4.35 0.85 7.20
N ASP A 765 4.69 1.21 8.43
CA ASP A 765 3.80 1.97 9.31
C ASP A 765 3.61 3.40 8.75
N PRO A 766 2.38 3.93 8.65
CA PRO A 766 2.13 5.28 8.15
C PRO A 766 2.58 6.40 9.09
N LEU A 767 3.30 6.11 10.20
CA LEU A 767 3.85 7.11 11.12
C LEU A 767 4.92 7.97 10.42
N ILE A 768 4.60 9.24 10.17
CA ILE A 768 5.53 10.22 9.59
C ILE A 768 6.50 10.73 10.66
N ALA A 769 5.96 11.11 11.82
CA ALA A 769 6.73 11.69 12.92
C ALA A 769 5.99 11.58 14.25
N LYS A 770 6.72 11.77 15.35
CA LYS A 770 6.15 12.02 16.68
C LYS A 770 6.46 13.47 17.05
N LEU A 771 5.41 14.25 17.30
CA LEU A 771 5.52 15.62 17.79
C LEU A 771 5.46 15.60 19.31
N VAL A 772 6.58 15.90 19.95
CA VAL A 772 6.76 15.85 21.40
C VAL A 772 6.89 17.27 21.92
N VAL A 773 6.13 17.64 22.95
CA VAL A 773 6.21 18.96 23.56
C VAL A 773 6.31 18.88 25.08
N HIS A 774 6.89 19.91 25.68
CA HIS A 774 7.07 20.02 27.13
C HIS A 774 6.73 21.42 27.63
N GLY A 775 6.16 21.51 28.84
CA GLY A 775 5.86 22.76 29.54
C GLY A 775 5.96 22.58 31.05
N ARG A 776 5.91 23.69 31.79
CA ARG A 776 5.99 23.67 33.27
C ARG A 776 4.80 22.99 33.93
N ASP A 777 3.67 22.95 33.23
CA ASP A 777 2.45 22.25 33.61
C ASP A 777 1.68 21.77 32.36
N ARG A 778 0.65 20.94 32.58
CA ARG A 778 -0.20 20.39 31.52
C ARG A 778 -0.86 21.44 30.63
N THR A 779 -1.24 22.60 31.19
CA THR A 779 -1.90 23.68 30.44
C THR A 779 -0.93 24.36 29.50
N GLU A 780 0.29 24.62 29.96
CA GLU A 780 1.36 25.16 29.13
C GLU A 780 1.78 24.16 28.03
N ALA A 781 2.02 22.90 28.39
CA ALA A 781 2.37 21.87 27.43
C ALA A 781 1.28 21.70 26.35
N LEU A 782 -0.01 21.73 26.73
CA LEU A 782 -1.13 21.64 25.78
C LEU A 782 -1.24 22.88 24.87
N ARG A 783 -0.95 24.08 25.39
CA ARG A 783 -0.86 25.31 24.56
C ARG A 783 0.26 25.19 23.52
N ILE A 784 1.40 24.60 23.90
CA ILE A 784 2.55 24.38 23.02
C ILE A 784 2.20 23.31 21.97
N LEU A 785 1.56 22.20 22.37
CA LEU A 785 1.10 21.15 21.44
C LEU A 785 0.22 21.72 20.33
N ARG A 786 -0.82 22.47 20.71
CA ARG A 786 -1.76 23.08 19.75
C ARG A 786 -1.04 24.03 18.80
N LYS A 787 -0.14 24.87 19.32
CA LYS A 787 0.64 25.82 18.51
C LYS A 787 1.63 25.13 17.56
N ALA A 788 2.21 24.01 17.98
CA ALA A 788 3.14 23.22 17.17
C ALA A 788 2.41 22.41 16.08
N LEU A 789 1.21 21.89 16.36
CA LEU A 789 0.33 21.28 15.35
C LEU A 789 -0.14 22.31 14.31
N GLU A 790 -0.38 23.58 14.71
CA GLU A 790 -0.67 24.69 13.78
C GLU A 790 0.50 25.08 12.86
N GLU A 791 1.73 24.64 13.17
CA GLU A 791 2.92 24.90 12.36
C GLU A 791 3.36 23.68 11.54
N TYR A 792 2.74 22.52 11.77
CA TYR A 792 3.01 21.29 11.04
C TYR A 792 2.13 21.23 9.78
N HIS A 793 2.73 21.47 8.62
CA HIS A 793 2.02 21.51 7.33
C HIS A 793 2.48 20.37 6.42
N VAL A 794 1.52 19.59 5.89
CA VAL A 794 1.78 18.52 4.91
C VAL A 794 0.90 18.68 3.68
N VAL A 795 1.51 18.64 2.49
CA VAL A 795 0.86 18.56 1.18
C VAL A 795 1.41 17.36 0.41
N GLY A 796 0.55 16.68 -0.34
CA GLY A 796 0.86 15.49 -1.12
C GLY A 796 0.00 14.28 -0.74
N LEU A 797 -0.28 14.13 0.56
CA LEU A 797 -1.14 13.06 1.11
C LEU A 797 -2.01 13.57 2.28
N SER A 798 -2.98 12.75 2.68
CA SER A 798 -3.84 12.98 3.85
C SER A 798 -3.07 12.75 5.16
N THR A 799 -3.27 13.61 6.15
CA THR A 799 -2.69 13.43 7.49
C THR A 799 -3.73 13.64 8.59
N ASN A 800 -3.43 13.13 9.78
CA ASN A 800 -4.27 13.31 10.97
C ASN A 800 -4.05 14.62 11.75
N ILE A 801 -3.23 15.56 11.26
CA ILE A 801 -2.81 16.78 11.99
C ILE A 801 -4.00 17.65 12.43
N GLU A 802 -4.96 17.90 11.54
CA GLU A 802 -6.19 18.66 11.86
C GLU A 802 -7.00 17.98 12.97
N PHE A 803 -7.11 16.64 12.91
CA PHE A 803 -7.80 15.84 13.92
C PHE A 803 -7.06 15.88 15.27
N LEU A 804 -5.73 15.82 15.28
CA LEU A 804 -4.91 15.98 16.48
C LEU A 804 -5.10 17.36 17.12
N HIS A 805 -5.16 18.43 16.31
CA HIS A 805 -5.42 19.79 16.79
C HIS A 805 -6.83 19.94 17.36
N ALA A 806 -7.84 19.39 16.68
CA ALA A 806 -9.22 19.35 17.19
C ALA A 806 -9.32 18.60 18.53
N LEU A 807 -8.63 17.46 18.66
CA LEU A 807 -8.59 16.67 19.89
C LEU A 807 -7.88 17.41 21.02
N ALA A 808 -6.69 17.95 20.77
CA ALA A 808 -5.94 18.77 21.73
C ALA A 808 -6.71 20.05 22.14
N SER A 809 -7.60 20.55 21.28
CA SER A 809 -8.48 21.68 21.57
C SER A 809 -9.80 21.29 22.26
N HIS A 810 -10.14 20.00 22.33
CA HIS A 810 -11.43 19.51 22.82
C HIS A 810 -11.60 19.74 24.32
N SER A 811 -12.76 20.26 24.74
CA SER A 811 -12.95 20.75 26.12
C SER A 811 -12.74 19.67 27.20
N ALA A 812 -13.15 18.42 26.93
CA ALA A 812 -12.92 17.28 27.82
C ALA A 812 -11.43 16.92 27.94
N PHE A 813 -10.66 17.01 26.84
CA PHE A 813 -9.22 16.73 26.87
C PHE A 813 -8.47 17.82 27.64
N VAL A 814 -8.85 19.09 27.48
CA VAL A 814 -8.33 20.22 28.27
C VAL A 814 -8.56 20.00 29.78
N ARG A 815 -9.73 19.50 30.18
CA ARG A 815 -10.07 19.15 31.57
C ARG A 815 -9.47 17.83 32.08
N ALA A 816 -8.67 17.13 31.27
CA ALA A 816 -8.10 15.81 31.57
C ALA A 816 -9.14 14.69 31.78
N GLU A 817 -10.32 14.80 31.18
CA GLU A 817 -11.37 13.78 31.18
C GLU A 817 -11.05 12.68 30.14
N VAL A 818 -9.94 11.97 30.35
CA VAL A 818 -9.43 10.94 29.44
C VAL A 818 -9.94 9.53 29.81
N GLU A 819 -10.28 8.76 28.77
CA GLU A 819 -10.67 7.34 28.86
C GLU A 819 -10.50 6.68 27.47
N THR A 820 -10.30 5.37 27.41
CA THR A 820 -10.02 4.66 26.14
C THR A 820 -11.12 4.73 25.07
N GLY A 821 -12.31 5.21 25.44
CA GLY A 821 -13.44 5.47 24.55
C GLY A 821 -13.50 6.90 23.98
N PHE A 822 -12.56 7.80 24.32
CA PHE A 822 -12.65 9.24 24.07
C PHE A 822 -13.07 9.61 22.64
N ILE A 823 -12.36 9.11 21.62
CA ILE A 823 -12.62 9.44 20.20
C ILE A 823 -14.01 8.95 19.75
N LYS A 824 -14.48 7.81 20.27
CA LYS A 824 -15.82 7.29 19.96
C LYS A 824 -16.92 8.11 20.64
N LYS A 825 -16.66 8.60 21.85
CA LYS A 825 -17.60 9.37 22.68
C LYS A 825 -17.83 10.78 22.14
N TYR A 826 -16.76 11.44 21.70
CA TYR A 826 -16.78 12.81 21.18
C TYR A 826 -16.67 12.87 19.65
N HIS A 827 -17.09 11.81 18.96
CA HIS A 827 -16.93 11.65 17.51
C HIS A 827 -17.45 12.87 16.72
N ASP A 828 -18.67 13.33 17.00
CA ASP A 828 -19.32 14.38 16.21
C ASP A 828 -18.72 15.78 16.49
N GLU A 829 -18.12 15.97 17.68
CA GLU A 829 -17.37 17.19 18.03
C GLU A 829 -15.96 17.19 17.41
N LEU A 830 -15.35 16.01 17.23
CA LEU A 830 -14.04 15.83 16.59
C LEU A 830 -14.13 15.79 15.05
N PHE A 831 -15.29 15.46 14.49
CA PHE A 831 -15.56 15.40 13.06
C PHE A 831 -16.75 16.27 12.63
N PRO A 832 -16.72 17.59 12.91
CA PRO A 832 -17.80 18.49 12.51
C PRO A 832 -18.00 18.44 10.98
N PRO A 833 -19.23 18.61 10.47
CA PRO A 833 -19.49 18.69 9.03
C PRO A 833 -18.62 19.74 8.34
N ILE A 834 -18.16 19.43 7.12
CA ILE A 834 -17.42 20.40 6.31
C ILE A 834 -18.38 21.54 5.95
N ALA A 835 -18.00 22.77 6.30
CA ALA A 835 -18.77 23.99 6.07
C ALA A 835 -18.09 24.87 5.01
N GLU A 836 -18.84 25.82 4.45
CA GLU A 836 -18.31 26.79 3.49
C GLU A 836 -17.14 27.60 4.12
N PRO A 837 -16.02 27.78 3.41
CA PRO A 837 -14.89 28.56 3.93
C PRO A 837 -15.27 29.99 4.32
N ALA A 838 -14.77 30.45 5.47
CA ALA A 838 -15.02 31.80 5.95
C ALA A 838 -14.57 32.87 4.91
N PRO A 839 -15.31 33.98 4.73
CA PRO A 839 -14.95 35.03 3.79
C PRO A 839 -13.52 35.59 3.99
N GLU A 840 -13.06 35.66 5.24
CA GLU A 840 -11.69 36.05 5.60
C GLU A 840 -10.64 35.10 5.00
N LEU A 841 -10.92 33.79 4.93
CA LEU A 841 -10.04 32.79 4.34
C LEU A 841 -10.02 32.92 2.81
N LEU A 842 -11.19 33.12 2.20
CA LEU A 842 -11.32 33.36 0.76
C LEU A 842 -10.63 34.67 0.34
N ALA A 843 -10.70 35.72 1.17
CA ALA A 843 -9.98 36.97 0.96
C ALA A 843 -8.46 36.77 1.03
N GLN A 844 -7.97 35.99 1.99
CA GLN A 844 -6.54 35.63 2.08
C GLN A 844 -6.08 34.84 0.84
N ALA A 845 -6.83 33.82 0.41
CA ALA A 845 -6.53 33.07 -0.81
C ALA A 845 -6.46 33.98 -2.05
N ALA A 846 -7.42 34.89 -2.19
CA ALA A 846 -7.50 35.82 -3.30
C ALA A 846 -6.34 36.83 -3.31
N LEU A 847 -5.97 37.37 -2.14
CA LEU A 847 -4.82 38.27 -1.98
C LEU A 847 -3.50 37.57 -2.30
N PHE A 848 -3.32 36.33 -1.85
CA PHE A 848 -2.13 35.53 -2.17
C PHE A 848 -1.95 35.35 -3.68
N VAL A 849 -2.99 34.93 -4.39
CA VAL A 849 -2.97 34.80 -5.87
C VAL A 849 -2.74 36.16 -6.54
N ALA A 850 -3.39 37.23 -6.07
CA ALA A 850 -3.22 38.56 -6.64
C ALA A 850 -1.80 39.13 -6.46
N LEU A 851 -1.14 38.84 -5.33
CA LEU A 851 0.21 39.26 -5.00
C LEU A 851 1.30 38.40 -5.64
N ARG A 852 1.16 37.06 -5.60
CA ARG A 852 2.07 36.09 -6.22
C ARG A 852 2.27 36.35 -7.70
N ASP A 853 1.18 36.67 -8.39
CA ASP A 853 1.20 36.91 -9.83
C ASP A 853 1.63 38.36 -10.21
N GLN A 854 2.10 39.18 -9.25
CA GLN A 854 2.72 40.47 -9.58
C GLN A 854 4.15 40.24 -10.09
N PRO A 855 4.58 40.89 -11.19
CA PRO A 855 5.93 40.73 -11.71
C PRO A 855 6.95 41.31 -10.72
N ILE A 856 7.78 40.45 -10.13
CA ILE A 856 8.89 40.86 -9.27
C ILE A 856 9.92 41.63 -10.12
N LEU A 857 10.05 42.92 -9.86
CA LEU A 857 11.14 43.74 -10.40
C LEU A 857 12.46 43.32 -9.74
N THR A 858 13.15 42.35 -10.35
CA THR A 858 14.48 41.94 -9.92
C THR A 858 15.48 43.07 -10.16
N ALA A 859 16.06 43.58 -9.07
CA ALA A 859 17.13 44.58 -9.11
C ALA A 859 18.35 43.97 -9.83
N GLY A 860 18.58 44.40 -11.08
CA GLY A 860 19.61 43.87 -11.95
C GLY A 860 19.10 43.23 -13.25
N SER A 861 17.79 43.03 -13.43
CA SER A 861 17.24 42.64 -14.74
C SER A 861 17.35 43.79 -15.75
N SER A 862 17.54 43.43 -17.02
CA SER A 862 17.67 44.34 -18.17
C SER A 862 16.72 45.54 -18.08
N THR A 863 17.23 46.76 -18.29
CA THR A 863 16.48 48.03 -18.30
C THR A 863 15.62 48.20 -19.56
N SER A 864 14.83 47.18 -19.87
CA SER A 864 13.88 47.19 -20.97
C SER A 864 12.64 47.98 -20.55
N PRO A 865 12.01 48.80 -21.43
CA PRO A 865 10.71 49.39 -21.11
C PRO A 865 9.64 48.33 -20.78
N TRP A 866 9.84 47.08 -21.23
CA TRP A 866 8.99 45.94 -20.89
C TRP A 866 9.12 45.45 -19.44
N THR A 867 10.19 45.82 -18.73
CA THR A 867 10.42 45.50 -17.30
C THR A 867 10.40 46.75 -16.42
N THR A 868 10.76 47.93 -16.93
CA THR A 868 10.87 49.16 -16.12
C THR A 868 9.61 50.04 -16.12
N LEU A 869 8.66 49.85 -17.04
CA LEU A 869 7.38 50.56 -17.03
C LEU A 869 6.36 49.80 -16.16
N SER A 870 6.08 50.33 -14.97
CA SER A 870 5.01 49.86 -14.08
C SER A 870 3.61 49.95 -14.70
N ALA A 871 3.43 50.77 -15.74
CA ALA A 871 2.18 50.97 -16.48
C ALA A 871 1.77 49.80 -17.42
N ARG A 872 2.05 48.53 -17.04
CA ARG A 872 1.77 47.34 -17.88
C ARG A 872 0.30 46.93 -17.96
N ARG A 873 -0.62 47.72 -17.38
CA ARG A 873 -2.08 47.61 -17.55
C ARG A 873 -2.65 48.99 -17.91
N PHE A 874 -3.59 49.03 -18.86
CA PHE A 874 -4.42 50.21 -19.11
C PHE A 874 -5.27 50.49 -17.86
N GLY A 875 -4.78 51.36 -16.97
CA GLY A 875 -5.36 51.65 -15.65
C GLY A 875 -4.37 52.10 -14.58
N GLY A 876 -3.07 51.77 -14.71
CA GLY A 876 -2.04 52.11 -13.71
C GLY A 876 -1.99 51.12 -12.53
N ASP A 877 -1.57 51.58 -11.34
CA ASP A 877 -1.49 50.76 -10.12
C ASP A 877 -2.88 50.27 -9.65
N LEU A 878 -3.94 50.99 -10.02
CA LEU A 878 -5.33 50.62 -9.79
C LEU A 878 -5.72 49.49 -10.75
N HIS A 879 -5.95 48.30 -10.21
CA HIS A 879 -6.34 47.13 -10.99
C HIS A 879 -7.30 46.23 -10.22
N GLU A 880 -8.24 45.62 -10.94
CA GLU A 880 -9.15 44.61 -10.41
C GLU A 880 -8.71 43.21 -10.89
N ARG A 881 -8.80 42.22 -10.00
CA ARG A 881 -8.65 40.80 -10.27
C ARG A 881 -9.86 40.06 -9.70
N ARG A 882 -10.65 39.45 -10.58
CA ARG A 882 -11.67 38.47 -10.21
C ARG A 882 -11.07 37.07 -10.24
N ILE A 883 -11.11 36.40 -9.11
CA ILE A 883 -10.66 35.02 -8.91
C ILE A 883 -11.90 34.19 -8.58
N VAL A 884 -11.96 32.97 -9.08
CA VAL A 884 -13.02 32.00 -8.76
C VAL A 884 -12.34 30.80 -8.13
N PHE A 885 -12.86 30.33 -7.02
CA PHE A 885 -12.44 29.11 -6.35
C PHE A 885 -13.57 28.08 -6.37
N GLN A 886 -13.22 26.80 -6.30
CA GLN A 886 -14.13 25.70 -5.96
C GLN A 886 -13.54 24.94 -4.77
N HIS A 887 -14.36 24.63 -3.77
CA HIS A 887 -13.92 23.90 -2.59
C HIS A 887 -14.03 22.39 -2.83
N GLU A 888 -12.91 21.67 -2.67
CA GLU A 888 -12.76 20.28 -3.11
C GLU A 888 -13.85 19.34 -2.57
N SER A 889 -14.26 19.52 -1.31
CA SER A 889 -15.27 18.67 -0.65
C SER A 889 -16.72 19.18 -0.70
N LEU A 890 -17.00 20.35 -1.30
CA LEU A 890 -18.35 20.97 -1.28
C LEU A 890 -19.00 21.09 -2.67
N GLY A 891 -18.34 20.59 -3.72
CA GLY A 891 -18.85 20.57 -5.09
C GLY A 891 -18.52 21.82 -5.92
N GLU A 892 -19.08 21.88 -7.12
CA GLU A 892 -18.66 22.84 -8.16
C GLU A 892 -19.12 24.30 -7.94
N ALA A 893 -19.83 24.60 -6.85
CA ALA A 893 -20.38 25.93 -6.59
C ALA A 893 -19.26 26.99 -6.53
N PRO A 894 -19.29 28.02 -7.40
CA PRO A 894 -18.18 28.95 -7.51
C PRO A 894 -18.15 29.95 -6.34
N LEU A 895 -17.03 29.97 -5.63
CA LEU A 895 -16.72 30.97 -4.60
C LEU A 895 -15.93 32.09 -5.29
N THR A 896 -16.55 33.25 -5.54
CA THR A 896 -15.92 34.36 -6.24
C THR A 896 -15.25 35.33 -5.26
N ALA A 897 -14.02 35.73 -5.56
CA ALA A 897 -13.33 36.82 -4.87
C ALA A 897 -12.87 37.89 -5.87
N THR A 898 -13.20 39.16 -5.61
CA THR A 898 -12.79 40.32 -6.42
C THR A 898 -11.83 41.17 -5.60
N VAL A 899 -10.57 41.23 -6.01
CA VAL A 899 -9.50 42.01 -5.38
C VAL A 899 -9.25 43.26 -6.23
N THR A 900 -9.52 44.43 -5.66
CA THR A 900 -9.27 45.74 -6.29
C THR A 900 -8.10 46.42 -5.57
N SER A 901 -6.98 46.62 -6.25
CA SER A 901 -5.86 47.42 -5.71
C SER A 901 -6.24 48.90 -5.64
N THR A 902 -6.07 49.50 -4.47
CA THR A 902 -6.36 50.93 -4.21
C THR A 902 -5.10 51.77 -4.07
N SER A 903 -4.00 51.15 -3.63
CA SER A 903 -2.64 51.71 -3.60
C SER A 903 -1.63 50.56 -3.44
N PRO A 904 -0.31 50.78 -3.59
CA PRO A 904 0.69 49.75 -3.35
C PRO A 904 0.50 49.06 -1.99
N SER A 905 0.35 47.73 -2.01
CA SER A 905 0.07 46.88 -0.85
C SER A 905 -1.27 47.10 -0.12
N ASN A 906 -2.22 47.87 -0.66
CA ASN A 906 -3.59 47.97 -0.12
C ASN A 906 -4.66 47.62 -1.16
N PHE A 907 -5.70 46.95 -0.68
CA PHE A 907 -6.73 46.33 -1.50
C PHE A 907 -8.13 46.52 -0.88
N LYS A 908 -9.14 46.52 -1.74
CA LYS A 908 -10.52 46.20 -1.41
C LYS A 908 -10.78 44.78 -1.88
N VAL A 909 -11.43 43.94 -1.07
CA VAL A 909 -11.70 42.54 -1.41
C VAL A 909 -13.18 42.23 -1.19
N GLN A 910 -13.92 41.95 -2.26
CA GLN A 910 -15.30 41.46 -2.19
C GLN A 910 -15.33 39.94 -2.36
N ILE A 911 -16.06 39.24 -1.49
CA ILE A 911 -16.27 37.80 -1.51
C ILE A 911 -17.75 37.53 -1.75
N ILE A 912 -18.06 36.74 -2.78
CA ILE A 912 -19.41 36.34 -3.16
C ILE A 912 -19.46 34.81 -3.27
N THR A 913 -20.32 34.20 -2.45
CA THR A 913 -20.54 32.75 -2.36
C THR A 913 -22.05 32.46 -2.42
N PRO A 914 -22.50 31.19 -2.43
CA PRO A 914 -23.93 30.87 -2.36
C PRO A 914 -24.63 31.37 -1.08
N THR A 915 -23.88 31.60 0.01
CA THR A 915 -24.42 32.00 1.31
C THR A 915 -24.05 33.42 1.75
N THR A 916 -23.02 34.03 1.16
CA THR A 916 -22.42 35.29 1.63
C THR A 916 -22.08 36.26 0.50
N ASP A 917 -22.37 37.55 0.69
CA ASP A 917 -21.73 38.67 -0.03
C ASP A 917 -21.12 39.61 1.02
N ARG A 918 -19.78 39.72 1.05
CA ARG A 918 -19.05 40.51 2.06
C ARG A 918 -17.88 41.25 1.42
N THR A 919 -17.75 42.53 1.75
CA THR A 919 -16.64 43.38 1.29
C THR A 919 -15.73 43.77 2.45
N PHE A 920 -14.44 43.57 2.28
CA PHE A 920 -13.37 44.06 3.14
C PHE A 920 -12.74 45.30 2.50
N GLU A 921 -12.79 46.44 3.18
CA GLU A 921 -12.18 47.69 2.75
C GLU A 921 -10.81 47.89 3.42
N ASN A 922 -9.89 48.62 2.77
CA ASN A 922 -8.57 49.01 3.30
C ASN A 922 -7.71 47.82 3.79
N VAL A 923 -7.72 46.70 3.08
CA VAL A 923 -6.95 45.51 3.40
C VAL A 923 -5.50 45.70 3.00
N SER A 924 -4.60 45.88 3.97
CA SER A 924 -3.17 45.86 3.71
C SER A 924 -2.69 44.43 3.57
N ALA A 925 -1.92 44.09 2.53
CA ALA A 925 -1.45 42.72 2.30
C ALA A 925 -0.10 42.66 1.58
N ARG A 926 0.71 41.66 1.93
CA ARG A 926 2.03 41.38 1.34
C ARG A 926 2.37 39.89 1.45
N LEU A 927 3.24 39.40 0.57
CA LEU A 927 3.92 38.12 0.80
C LEU A 927 4.97 38.28 1.92
N ALA A 928 5.16 37.24 2.72
CA ALA A 928 6.16 37.21 3.77
C ALA A 928 7.57 37.22 3.16
N ALA A 929 8.48 38.01 3.74
CA ALA A 929 9.81 38.19 3.18
C ALA A 929 10.58 36.86 3.15
N GLY A 930 11.10 36.49 1.98
CA GLY A 930 11.81 35.22 1.77
C GLY A 930 10.91 33.98 1.68
N SER A 931 9.58 34.12 1.65
CA SER A 931 8.64 33.00 1.52
C SER A 931 7.81 33.11 0.23
N SER A 932 7.67 32.00 -0.47
CA SER A 932 6.76 31.83 -1.62
C SER A 932 5.35 31.40 -1.22
N THR A 933 5.12 31.05 0.05
CA THR A 933 3.87 30.47 0.56
C THR A 933 3.23 31.30 1.68
N GLY A 934 3.99 32.14 2.38
CA GLY A 934 3.49 32.95 3.48
C GLY A 934 2.79 34.22 3.01
N LEU A 935 1.55 34.43 3.44
CA LEU A 935 0.81 35.68 3.32
C LEU A 935 0.75 36.39 4.68
N GLU A 936 1.03 37.70 4.71
CA GLU A 936 0.65 38.59 5.80
C GLU A 936 -0.39 39.60 5.31
N CYS A 937 -1.52 39.73 6.02
CA CYS A 937 -2.52 40.76 5.71
C CYS A 937 -3.24 41.26 6.95
N THR A 938 -3.68 42.52 6.93
CA THR A 938 -4.54 43.12 7.96
C THR A 938 -5.98 43.14 7.45
N LEU A 939 -6.80 42.21 7.92
CA LEU A 939 -8.25 42.16 7.66
C LEU A 939 -8.98 42.65 8.91
N GLU A 940 -9.86 43.64 8.77
CA GLU A 940 -10.68 44.18 9.88
C GLU A 940 -9.86 44.59 11.12
N ASN A 941 -8.72 45.25 10.89
CA ASN A 941 -7.73 45.64 11.90
C ASN A 941 -7.00 44.48 12.63
N ALA A 942 -7.25 43.22 12.25
CA ALA A 942 -6.51 42.05 12.73
C ALA A 942 -5.41 41.64 11.75
N LEU A 943 -4.15 41.64 12.21
CA LEU A 943 -3.04 41.05 11.45
C LEU A 943 -3.21 39.53 11.41
N ARG A 944 -3.29 38.97 10.21
CA ARG A 944 -3.34 37.55 9.92
C ARG A 944 -2.05 37.11 9.23
N ARG A 945 -1.58 35.91 9.59
CA ARG A 945 -0.51 35.18 8.90
C ARG A 945 -1.07 33.82 8.50
N THR A 946 -0.88 33.46 7.25
CA THR A 946 -1.47 32.24 6.68
C THR A 946 -0.49 31.63 5.69
N THR A 947 -0.33 30.31 5.76
CA THR A 947 0.52 29.55 4.84
C THR A 947 -0.35 29.00 3.72
N ILE A 948 -0.04 29.37 2.49
CA ILE A 948 -0.77 28.97 1.29
C ILE A 948 0.23 28.29 0.36
N VAL A 949 0.12 26.98 0.22
CA VAL A 949 0.99 26.18 -0.63
C VAL A 949 0.28 25.94 -1.96
N PRO A 950 0.70 26.59 -3.07
CA PRO A 950 0.18 26.29 -4.39
C PRO A 950 0.74 24.96 -4.88
N GLN A 951 -0.17 24.06 -5.28
CA GLN A 951 0.12 22.85 -6.02
C GLN A 951 -0.35 23.07 -7.46
N ALA A 952 0.61 23.28 -8.36
CA ALA A 952 0.34 23.32 -9.79
C ALA A 952 -0.19 21.95 -10.27
N PRO A 953 -1.06 21.92 -11.29
CA PRO A 953 -1.45 20.65 -11.92
C PRO A 953 -0.23 20.00 -12.58
N ALA A 954 -0.03 18.69 -12.42
CA ALA A 954 1.17 18.04 -12.95
C ALA A 954 1.24 18.04 -14.49
N GLY A 955 2.46 18.17 -15.00
CA GLY A 955 2.77 18.34 -16.42
C GLY A 955 3.50 19.65 -16.71
N VAL A 956 4.26 19.68 -17.80
CA VAL A 956 4.99 20.89 -18.25
C VAL A 956 4.19 21.56 -19.36
N GLY A 957 3.72 22.79 -19.12
CA GLY A 957 3.04 23.61 -20.14
C GLY A 957 1.68 24.17 -19.70
N LEU A 958 0.87 24.56 -20.68
CA LEU A 958 -0.49 25.07 -20.47
C LEU A 958 -1.43 23.92 -20.09
N SER A 959 -1.71 23.77 -18.80
CA SER A 959 -2.60 22.71 -18.29
C SER A 959 -4.07 23.15 -18.22
N THR A 960 -4.97 22.23 -18.54
CA THR A 960 -6.43 22.35 -18.38
C THR A 960 -6.94 21.82 -17.04
N ALA A 961 -6.07 21.31 -16.17
CA ALA A 961 -6.41 20.96 -14.80
C ALA A 961 -6.32 22.19 -13.88
N ALA A 962 -7.11 22.19 -12.81
CA ALA A 962 -7.14 23.29 -11.85
C ALA A 962 -5.86 23.34 -11.01
N GLU A 963 -5.40 24.55 -10.68
CA GLU A 963 -4.40 24.75 -9.63
C GLU A 963 -5.05 24.51 -8.26
N ARG A 964 -4.39 23.81 -7.33
CA ARG A 964 -4.84 23.70 -5.94
C ARG A 964 -4.07 24.66 -5.04
N LEU A 965 -4.77 25.29 -4.10
CA LEU A 965 -4.21 26.02 -2.98
C LEU A 965 -4.49 25.25 -1.70
N HIS A 966 -3.45 24.77 -1.04
CA HIS A 966 -3.52 24.19 0.31
C HIS A 966 -3.31 25.31 1.32
N ILE A 967 -4.39 25.71 1.99
CA ILE A 967 -4.42 26.85 2.91
C ILE A 967 -4.42 26.32 4.34
N PHE A 968 -3.39 26.66 5.11
CA PHE A 968 -3.27 26.29 6.51
C PHE A 968 -3.53 27.53 7.38
N HIS A 969 -4.59 27.48 8.18
CA HIS A 969 -4.99 28.56 9.08
C HIS A 969 -5.63 28.01 10.36
N GLY A 970 -5.13 28.40 11.53
CA GLY A 970 -5.76 28.08 12.82
C GLY A 970 -5.89 26.58 13.13
N GLY A 971 -5.00 25.74 12.59
CA GLY A 971 -5.00 24.29 12.77
C GLY A 971 -5.84 23.51 11.75
N VAL A 972 -6.51 24.20 10.82
CA VAL A 972 -7.36 23.61 9.78
C VAL A 972 -6.67 23.69 8.42
N LYS A 973 -6.79 22.64 7.60
CA LYS A 973 -6.33 22.61 6.21
C LYS A 973 -7.52 22.73 5.26
N THR A 974 -7.64 23.87 4.57
CA THR A 974 -8.64 24.06 3.51
C THR A 974 -8.00 23.89 2.15
N VAL A 975 -8.61 23.11 1.25
CA VAL A 975 -8.15 22.97 -0.14
C VAL A 975 -9.13 23.66 -1.08
N LEU A 976 -8.64 24.70 -1.75
CA LEU A 976 -9.37 25.40 -2.80
C LEU A 976 -8.73 25.09 -4.15
N SER A 977 -9.54 24.87 -5.17
CA SER A 977 -9.09 24.77 -6.55
C SER A 977 -9.40 26.05 -7.31
N ILE A 978 -8.46 26.51 -8.13
CA ILE A 978 -8.63 27.60 -9.09
C ILE A 978 -8.86 26.93 -10.46
N PRO A 979 -10.10 26.88 -10.97
CA PRO A 979 -10.35 26.35 -12.31
C PRO A 979 -9.61 27.20 -13.36
N PRO A 980 -9.08 26.58 -14.43
CA PRO A 980 -8.44 27.32 -15.51
C PRO A 980 -9.39 28.35 -16.11
N PRO A 981 -8.89 29.51 -16.57
CA PRO A 981 -9.75 30.56 -17.09
C PRO A 981 -10.49 30.11 -18.34
N LYS A 982 -11.70 30.62 -18.56
CA LYS A 982 -12.55 30.21 -19.70
C LYS A 982 -11.88 30.33 -21.07
N TRP A 983 -10.94 31.26 -21.26
CA TRP A 983 -10.16 31.37 -22.49
C TRP A 983 -9.06 30.29 -22.63
N LEU A 984 -8.56 29.74 -21.52
CA LEU A 984 -7.65 28.59 -21.54
C LEU A 984 -8.43 27.27 -21.67
N LEU A 985 -9.67 27.22 -21.19
CA LEU A 985 -10.59 26.14 -21.55
C LEU A 985 -11.08 26.27 -23.00
N SER A 986 -11.24 27.49 -23.54
CA SER A 986 -11.60 27.69 -24.95
C SER A 986 -10.41 27.49 -25.87
N LEU A 987 -9.20 27.93 -25.51
CA LEU A 987 -7.96 27.53 -26.20
C LEU A 987 -7.66 26.05 -25.96
N GLY A 988 -8.02 25.48 -24.82
CA GLY A 988 -8.05 24.03 -24.62
C GLY A 988 -8.97 23.38 -25.65
N ASN A 989 -10.13 24.01 -25.95
CA ASN A 989 -11.08 23.61 -26.99
C ASN A 989 -10.68 24.00 -28.44
N ASP A 990 -9.79 24.98 -28.67
CA ASP A 990 -9.42 25.50 -29.99
C ASP A 990 -8.01 25.04 -30.42
N LEU A 991 -7.10 24.79 -29.48
CA LEU A 991 -6.04 23.80 -29.63
C LEU A 991 -6.69 22.42 -29.77
N ALA A 992 -7.70 22.00 -28.99
CA ALA A 992 -8.47 20.78 -29.30
C ALA A 992 -9.19 20.75 -30.67
N LYS A 993 -9.21 21.85 -31.43
CA LYS A 993 -9.63 21.86 -32.85
C LYS A 993 -8.44 21.78 -33.83
N ASN A 994 -7.20 22.01 -33.38
CA ASN A 994 -5.97 22.03 -34.19
C ASN A 994 -4.87 21.02 -33.72
N VAL A 995 -5.03 20.42 -32.54
CA VAL A 995 -4.23 19.43 -31.78
C VAL A 995 -5.27 18.73 -30.90
N GLY A 996 -5.91 17.69 -31.43
CA GLY A 996 -7.33 17.43 -31.13
C GLY A 996 -7.64 17.14 -29.66
N GLY A 997 -8.89 17.42 -29.27
CA GLY A 997 -9.26 17.44 -27.86
C GLY A 997 -9.52 16.08 -27.26
N GLY A 998 -8.73 15.70 -26.25
CA GLY A 998 -9.09 14.56 -25.40
C GLY A 998 -7.96 14.02 -24.53
N SER A 999 -7.13 14.88 -23.93
CA SER A 999 -6.08 14.43 -23.00
C SER A 999 -6.67 13.79 -21.74
N ILE A 1000 -6.24 12.57 -21.42
CA ILE A 1000 -6.56 11.83 -20.19
C ILE A 1000 -5.41 11.98 -19.20
N ARG A 1001 -5.74 12.32 -17.95
CA ARG A 1001 -4.79 12.60 -16.87
C ARG A 1001 -5.04 11.69 -15.66
N ALA A 1002 -4.01 11.42 -14.87
CA ALA A 1002 -4.15 10.71 -13.60
C ALA A 1002 -4.98 11.54 -12.59
N PRO A 1003 -6.02 10.98 -11.93
CA PRO A 1003 -6.87 11.71 -11.00
C PRO A 1003 -6.35 11.71 -9.56
N MET A 1004 -5.29 10.95 -9.28
CA MET A 1004 -4.60 10.83 -8.00
C MET A 1004 -3.23 10.16 -8.25
N PRO A 1005 -2.26 10.18 -7.32
CA PRO A 1005 -1.04 9.41 -7.46
C PRO A 1005 -1.37 7.92 -7.56
N SER A 1006 -0.81 7.21 -8.54
CA SER A 1006 -1.14 5.80 -8.80
C SER A 1006 -0.05 5.07 -9.57
N VAL A 1007 0.05 3.75 -9.40
CA VAL A 1007 0.82 2.90 -10.32
C VAL A 1007 -0.02 2.66 -11.58
N VAL A 1008 0.55 2.81 -12.76
CA VAL A 1008 -0.10 2.42 -14.02
C VAL A 1008 -0.09 0.89 -14.12
N VAL A 1009 -1.23 0.25 -13.85
CA VAL A 1009 -1.37 -1.21 -13.97
C VAL A 1009 -1.33 -1.65 -15.43
N GLU A 1010 -2.01 -0.91 -16.32
CA GLU A 1010 -2.20 -1.31 -17.71
C GLU A 1010 -2.47 -0.09 -18.61
N VAL A 1011 -1.78 0.00 -19.74
CA VAL A 1011 -2.09 0.97 -20.82
C VAL A 1011 -2.78 0.21 -21.95
N LYS A 1012 -4.01 0.61 -22.30
CA LYS A 1012 -4.93 -0.17 -23.16
C LYS A 1012 -4.95 0.25 -24.63
N VAL A 1013 -4.25 1.32 -24.96
CA VAL A 1013 -4.24 1.91 -26.31
C VAL A 1013 -2.82 2.22 -26.75
N ARG A 1014 -2.66 2.43 -28.05
CA ARG A 1014 -1.42 2.83 -28.71
C ARG A 1014 -1.66 4.09 -29.55
N VAL A 1015 -0.59 4.82 -29.81
CA VAL A 1015 -0.63 5.96 -30.75
C VAL A 1015 -1.14 5.48 -32.12
N GLY A 1016 -2.16 6.16 -32.64
CA GLY A 1016 -2.88 5.81 -33.86
C GLY A 1016 -4.17 5.00 -33.67
N ASP A 1017 -4.46 4.46 -32.48
CA ASP A 1017 -5.70 3.72 -32.24
C ASP A 1017 -6.94 4.63 -32.25
N THR A 1018 -8.05 4.19 -32.84
CA THR A 1018 -9.33 4.93 -32.77
C THR A 1018 -10.13 4.49 -31.55
N VAL A 1019 -10.54 5.44 -30.71
CA VAL A 1019 -11.31 5.22 -29.47
C VAL A 1019 -12.64 5.97 -29.49
N LYS A 1020 -13.65 5.42 -28.83
CA LYS A 1020 -14.94 6.07 -28.59
C LYS A 1020 -15.05 6.54 -27.14
N LYS A 1021 -15.90 7.53 -26.91
CA LYS A 1021 -16.28 8.01 -25.58
C LYS A 1021 -16.75 6.85 -24.70
N GLY A 1022 -16.05 6.62 -23.59
CA GLY A 1022 -16.28 5.53 -22.65
C GLY A 1022 -15.33 4.34 -22.79
N ASP A 1023 -14.57 4.23 -23.88
CA ASP A 1023 -13.57 3.16 -24.03
C ASP A 1023 -12.47 3.29 -22.96
N ALA A 1024 -11.98 2.16 -22.44
CA ALA A 1024 -10.96 2.15 -21.40
C ALA A 1024 -9.57 2.38 -21.99
N VAL A 1025 -8.81 3.31 -21.41
CA VAL A 1025 -7.57 3.82 -21.99
C VAL A 1025 -6.36 3.51 -21.12
N VAL A 1026 -6.46 3.76 -19.81
CA VAL A 1026 -5.41 3.45 -18.82
C VAL A 1026 -6.06 2.90 -17.56
N VAL A 1027 -5.42 1.93 -16.90
CA VAL A 1027 -5.77 1.43 -15.58
C VAL A 1027 -4.70 1.86 -14.61
N LEU A 1028 -5.13 2.48 -13.53
CA LEU A 1028 -4.31 2.96 -12.42
C LEU A 1028 -4.60 2.15 -11.16
N GLU A 1029 -3.64 1.96 -10.27
CA GLU A 1029 -3.81 1.42 -8.93
C GLU A 1029 -3.35 2.44 -7.88
N SER A 1030 -4.25 2.77 -6.97
CA SER A 1030 -4.01 3.64 -5.82
C SER A 1030 -4.62 2.98 -4.59
N MET A 1031 -3.91 2.94 -3.46
CA MET A 1031 -4.45 2.40 -2.20
C MET A 1031 -5.09 0.99 -2.35
N LYS A 1032 -4.46 0.11 -3.14
CA LYS A 1032 -4.93 -1.26 -3.47
C LYS A 1032 -6.30 -1.31 -4.18
N THR A 1033 -6.65 -0.24 -4.88
CA THR A 1033 -7.90 -0.09 -5.64
C THR A 1033 -7.59 0.34 -7.08
N GLU A 1034 -8.08 -0.40 -8.06
CA GLU A 1034 -7.93 -0.06 -9.48
C GLU A 1034 -8.94 0.99 -9.95
N THR A 1035 -8.44 2.07 -10.55
CA THR A 1035 -9.23 3.11 -11.21
C THR A 1035 -9.01 3.04 -12.73
N VAL A 1036 -10.06 2.74 -13.48
CA VAL A 1036 -10.01 2.67 -14.95
C VAL A 1036 -10.37 4.02 -15.57
N LEU A 1037 -9.40 4.66 -16.20
CA LEU A 1037 -9.59 5.90 -16.95
C LEU A 1037 -10.10 5.60 -18.36
N ARG A 1038 -11.05 6.42 -18.81
CA ARG A 1038 -11.81 6.21 -20.04
C ARG A 1038 -11.77 7.45 -20.94
N ALA A 1039 -11.88 7.23 -22.25
CA ALA A 1039 -11.94 8.29 -23.24
C ALA A 1039 -13.16 9.20 -23.01
N ALA A 1040 -12.93 10.51 -22.91
CA ALA A 1040 -13.99 11.49 -22.66
C ALA A 1040 -14.79 11.83 -23.94
N VAL A 1041 -14.24 11.52 -25.12
CA VAL A 1041 -14.74 11.84 -26.46
C VAL A 1041 -14.33 10.75 -27.47
N ASP A 1042 -14.93 10.78 -28.65
CA ASP A 1042 -14.53 9.96 -29.81
C ASP A 1042 -13.32 10.61 -30.51
N GLY A 1043 -12.29 9.83 -30.84
CA GLY A 1043 -11.09 10.35 -31.52
C GLY A 1043 -10.03 9.29 -31.80
N THR A 1044 -8.84 9.73 -32.19
CA THR A 1044 -7.67 8.87 -32.46
C THR A 1044 -6.55 9.20 -31.47
N ILE A 1045 -5.88 8.21 -30.89
CA ILE A 1045 -4.81 8.45 -29.92
C ILE A 1045 -3.63 9.17 -30.59
N GLU A 1046 -3.30 10.35 -30.11
CA GLU A 1046 -2.20 11.19 -30.62
C GLU A 1046 -0.88 10.90 -29.89
N ASN A 1047 -0.93 10.67 -28.58
CA ASN A 1047 0.23 10.34 -27.78
C ASN A 1047 -0.13 9.39 -26.62
N VAL A 1048 0.87 8.68 -26.09
CA VAL A 1048 0.78 7.88 -24.86
C VAL A 1048 1.99 8.26 -24.01
N GLY A 1049 1.74 8.90 -22.86
CA GLY A 1049 2.74 9.56 -22.00
C GLY A 1049 3.11 8.79 -20.73
N CYS A 1050 2.70 7.52 -20.61
CA CYS A 1050 3.01 6.61 -19.50
C CYS A 1050 3.16 5.15 -19.95
N THR A 1051 3.71 4.31 -19.07
CA THR A 1051 4.00 2.88 -19.29
C THR A 1051 3.49 2.01 -18.13
N ALA A 1052 3.24 0.72 -18.38
CA ALA A 1052 2.76 -0.18 -17.33
C ALA A 1052 3.87 -0.49 -16.30
N GLY A 1053 3.54 -0.42 -15.01
CA GLY A 1053 4.46 -0.43 -13.88
C GLY A 1053 5.01 0.94 -13.48
N GLU A 1054 4.74 2.00 -14.25
CA GLU A 1054 5.18 3.36 -13.95
C GLU A 1054 4.34 3.98 -12.83
N MET A 1055 5.00 4.57 -11.84
CA MET A 1055 4.33 5.39 -10.83
C MET A 1055 4.06 6.78 -11.40
N VAL A 1056 2.78 7.19 -11.46
CA VAL A 1056 2.36 8.49 -12.00
C VAL A 1056 1.76 9.38 -10.93
N GLU A 1057 2.13 10.66 -10.96
CA GLU A 1057 1.59 11.70 -10.08
C GLU A 1057 0.21 12.19 -10.55
N GLU A 1058 -0.57 12.75 -9.62
CA GLU A 1058 -1.86 13.36 -9.94
C GLU A 1058 -1.75 14.53 -10.93
N GLY A 1059 -2.58 14.51 -11.97
CA GLY A 1059 -2.61 15.50 -13.05
C GLY A 1059 -1.71 15.15 -14.24
N ARG A 1060 -0.79 14.18 -14.10
CA ARG A 1060 0.11 13.73 -15.16
C ARG A 1060 -0.71 13.29 -16.38
N GLU A 1061 -0.33 13.78 -17.56
CA GLU A 1061 -0.94 13.34 -18.82
C GLU A 1061 -0.49 11.93 -19.16
N LEU A 1062 -1.47 11.07 -19.45
CA LEU A 1062 -1.28 9.65 -19.69
C LEU A 1062 -1.51 9.32 -21.16
N VAL A 1063 -2.53 9.91 -21.80
CA VAL A 1063 -2.87 9.69 -23.22
C VAL A 1063 -3.53 10.93 -23.83
N GLY A 1064 -3.05 11.41 -24.98
CA GLY A 1064 -3.70 12.43 -25.81
C GLY A 1064 -4.61 11.83 -26.89
N ILE A 1065 -5.77 12.44 -27.18
CA ILE A 1065 -6.75 11.96 -28.18
C ILE A 1065 -7.14 13.07 -29.14
N GLN A 1066 -6.83 12.92 -30.42
CA GLN A 1066 -7.20 13.83 -31.49
C GLN A 1066 -8.65 13.60 -31.96
N THR A 1067 -9.53 14.58 -31.74
CA THR A 1067 -10.89 14.64 -32.32
C THR A 1067 -10.87 15.04 -33.80
N LYS A 1068 -11.84 14.55 -34.57
CA LYS A 1068 -12.07 15.05 -35.95
C LYS A 1068 -12.77 16.41 -35.89
N ALA A 1069 -12.19 17.41 -36.55
CA ALA A 1069 -12.88 18.68 -36.80
C ALA A 1069 -14.13 18.44 -37.65
N VAL A 1070 -15.21 19.17 -37.34
CA VAL A 1070 -16.46 19.17 -38.11
C VAL A 1070 -16.39 20.35 -39.07
N ASP A 1071 -16.36 20.10 -40.37
CA ASP A 1071 -16.59 21.13 -41.38
C ASP A 1071 -18.04 21.62 -41.26
N GLU A 1072 -18.24 22.93 -41.03
CA GLU A 1072 -19.56 23.55 -41.02
C GLU A 1072 -20.09 23.73 -42.46
N GLN A 1073 -21.31 23.24 -42.71
CA GLN A 1073 -22.18 23.58 -43.85
C GLN A 1073 -23.54 24.03 -43.34
#